data_AF-A0A6H1A5Y8-F1
#
_entry.id   AF-A0A6H1A5Y8-F1
#
_cell.length_a   1.000
_cell.length_b   1.000
_cell.length_c   1.000
_cell.angle_alpha   90.00
_cell.angle_beta   90.00
_cell.angle_gamma   90.00
#
_symmetry.space_group_name_H-M   'P 1'
#
loop_
_entity.id
_entity.type
_entity.pdbx_description
1 polymer ?
#
loop_
_entity_poly.entity_id
_entity_poly.type
_entity_poly.pdbx_seq_one_letter_code
_entity_poly.pdbx_strand_id
1 'polypeptide(L)'
;MTTVVVPAKIESLPVMDSGVEAMSVTDDLRGAAVATSDVSTTMTGKGSPRGWDGDDADQADHEMTQLARDADVVSAALEEVTLGCDVYVSTMVELASDRDDLAADRLQLNSDIDDLVARVNRSTEDDVATLQAEATTLTNRAATLNGRITTWKGRIVSAEDRFIRVIRSVDTVGEGEQAADSPDRVDVEKLLAQLEGKKDPRAITTWWDSLTPEQQEALKVHSPEIVGNTNGIPAGDRDDANRGSLQQDLAHLNRLKDEGRLTDDQALQLKNAEAAQKGLDLGATRVDPNTGQLVDTNLLLYLPGAFDSDGVAAVAYGDPDTADNTAVVVPGITNDGSTIDSQGEDALRLFLESSQNGESTSVIAWMGYDSPSLTGDDLLETGLDMGSVINEQKSEQGGHLLSDFVAGLRATDDGERSHLSVVAHSYGSNVAAHAATDGLDADRLVLIGSPGAGGGSDHVSDLNMPPGTVYVGAADNDPVTWLGRDDHNGESDFFRNIPLNPFEGPGGLGLGEDPAQESFGAKRFEVDPGTELHYNTVHSDGIDNHTAYLDPGSTSLHNISEIVQGNEPTIVPGRTKDANGYLYDLAREEAREEAGKAYDRYIQEPIIDPVVEGTHRVVETGKDVVDGAVDTGRRVVDGAVDTGRRVVDGAVDTGREIYEGGRRVVESTVDTGQKVAEEAYETGQDIYEGGKKVVTDPIGTFKGVFGG
;
A
#
# COMPACT_ATOMS: atom_id res chain seq x y z
N MET A 1 49.26 3.30 49.38
CA MET A 1 48.57 2.33 48.48
C MET A 1 47.22 2.00 49.08
N THR A 2 46.35 2.98 49.05
CA THR A 2 44.91 2.78 48.94
C THR A 2 44.57 2.32 47.51
N THR A 3 43.50 1.55 47.37
CA THR A 3 43.04 0.99 46.09
C THR A 3 41.56 1.28 45.94
N VAL A 4 41.14 1.75 44.76
CA VAL A 4 39.71 1.84 44.39
C VAL A 4 39.37 0.60 43.57
N VAL A 5 38.36 -0.15 43.98
CA VAL A 5 37.87 -1.33 43.26
C VAL A 5 36.74 -0.90 42.32
N VAL A 6 37.06 -0.84 41.03
CA VAL A 6 36.13 -0.50 39.93
C VAL A 6 35.47 -1.79 39.39
N PRO A 7 34.18 -1.80 39.05
CA PRO A 7 33.53 -2.96 38.42
C PRO A 7 34.11 -3.26 37.02
N ALA A 8 33.99 -4.51 36.58
CA ALA A 8 34.25 -4.87 35.21
C ALA A 8 33.18 -4.27 34.27
N LYS A 9 33.59 -3.95 33.04
CA LYS A 9 32.65 -3.62 31.95
C LYS A 9 31.75 -4.81 31.63
N ILE A 10 30.55 -4.52 31.15
CA ILE A 10 29.61 -5.54 30.66
C ILE A 10 29.90 -5.82 29.18
N GLU A 11 29.98 -7.11 28.84
CA GLU A 11 30.19 -7.60 27.47
C GLU A 11 29.03 -7.20 26.54
N SER A 12 29.24 -7.25 25.22
CA SER A 12 28.16 -6.99 24.25
C SER A 12 27.05 -8.03 24.37
N LEU A 13 25.79 -7.60 24.20
CA LEU A 13 24.69 -8.53 24.00
C LEU A 13 24.89 -9.27 22.65
N PRO A 14 24.43 -10.53 22.51
CA PRO A 14 24.39 -11.19 21.21
C PRO A 14 23.51 -10.39 20.24
N VAL A 15 23.80 -10.50 18.94
CA VAL A 15 22.89 -10.02 17.89
C VAL A 15 21.71 -11.00 17.81
N MET A 16 20.51 -10.47 17.58
CA MET A 16 19.38 -11.29 17.15
C MET A 16 19.24 -11.07 15.65
N ASP A 17 19.68 -12.06 14.86
CA ASP A 17 19.51 -12.06 13.41
C ASP A 17 18.10 -12.62 13.10
N SER A 18 17.08 -11.79 13.29
CA SER A 18 15.70 -12.03 12.85
C SER A 18 15.36 -11.02 11.76
N GLY A 19 15.36 -11.47 10.50
CA GLY A 19 15.02 -10.66 9.33
C GLY A 19 13.55 -10.75 8.95
N VAL A 20 13.14 -9.98 7.94
CA VAL A 20 11.78 -9.98 7.36
C VAL A 20 11.36 -11.39 6.89
N GLU A 21 12.31 -12.22 6.44
CA GLU A 21 12.10 -13.63 6.08
C GLU A 21 11.53 -14.49 7.23
N ALA A 22 11.60 -14.05 8.49
CA ALA A 22 10.97 -14.75 9.61
C ALA A 22 9.45 -14.46 9.73
N MET A 23 9.00 -13.29 9.26
CA MET A 23 7.57 -12.92 9.27
C MET A 23 6.82 -13.59 8.12
N SER A 24 7.43 -13.70 6.94
CA SER A 24 6.83 -14.36 5.77
C SER A 24 6.46 -15.83 6.02
N VAL A 25 7.14 -16.52 6.96
CA VAL A 25 6.74 -17.87 7.38
C VAL A 25 5.35 -17.89 8.03
N THR A 26 4.99 -16.84 8.78
CA THR A 26 3.66 -16.72 9.39
C THR A 26 2.61 -16.43 8.32
N ASP A 27 2.91 -15.54 7.36
CA ASP A 27 2.05 -15.26 6.20
C ASP A 27 1.79 -16.52 5.35
N ASP A 28 2.83 -17.30 5.04
CA ASP A 28 2.73 -18.54 4.26
C ASP A 28 1.92 -19.61 5.00
N LEU A 29 2.14 -19.76 6.32
CA LEU A 29 1.36 -20.68 7.17
C LEU A 29 -0.11 -20.28 7.22
N ARG A 30 -0.39 -18.98 7.39
CA ARG A 30 -1.76 -18.44 7.42
C ARG A 30 -2.44 -18.59 6.07
N GLY A 31 -1.76 -18.28 4.96
CA GLY A 31 -2.28 -18.51 3.60
C GLY A 31 -2.58 -19.99 3.31
N ALA A 32 -1.76 -20.90 3.83
CA ALA A 32 -2.03 -22.35 3.76
C ALA A 32 -3.23 -22.76 4.64
N ALA A 33 -3.39 -22.17 5.82
CA ALA A 33 -4.52 -22.39 6.71
C ALA A 33 -5.84 -21.91 6.07
N VAL A 34 -5.87 -20.67 5.56
CA VAL A 34 -6.99 -20.09 4.82
C VAL A 34 -7.37 -20.98 3.62
N ALA A 35 -6.41 -21.35 2.78
CA ALA A 35 -6.66 -22.20 1.61
C ALA A 35 -7.23 -23.59 1.98
N THR A 36 -6.90 -24.11 3.17
CA THR A 36 -7.39 -25.39 3.68
C THR A 36 -8.80 -25.26 4.29
N SER A 37 -9.03 -24.20 5.06
CA SER A 37 -10.35 -23.78 5.56
C SER A 37 -11.36 -23.66 4.42
N ASP A 38 -10.99 -22.98 3.33
CA ASP A 38 -11.81 -22.78 2.14
C ASP A 38 -12.24 -24.10 1.48
N VAL A 39 -11.37 -25.11 1.47
CA VAL A 39 -11.71 -26.45 0.98
C VAL A 39 -12.75 -27.09 1.90
N SER A 40 -12.56 -27.06 3.22
CA SER A 40 -13.52 -27.61 4.19
C SER A 40 -14.90 -26.97 4.06
N THR A 41 -14.95 -25.63 4.06
CA THR A 41 -16.18 -24.83 3.89
C THR A 41 -16.83 -25.10 2.54
N THR A 42 -16.06 -25.16 1.46
CA THR A 42 -16.57 -25.44 0.11
C THR A 42 -17.20 -26.81 -0.01
N MET A 43 -16.58 -27.86 0.54
CA MET A 43 -17.10 -29.22 0.45
C MET A 43 -18.33 -29.41 1.35
N THR A 44 -18.32 -28.82 2.55
CA THR A 44 -19.49 -28.78 3.45
C THR A 44 -20.67 -28.06 2.82
N GLY A 45 -20.45 -26.90 2.20
CA GLY A 45 -21.52 -26.07 1.62
C GLY A 45 -22.08 -26.57 0.29
N LYS A 46 -21.32 -27.38 -0.47
CA LYS A 46 -21.76 -27.91 -1.78
C LYS A 46 -22.48 -29.25 -1.70
N GLY A 47 -22.10 -30.13 -0.77
CA GLY A 47 -22.64 -31.49 -0.67
C GLY A 47 -22.62 -32.24 -2.01
N SER A 48 -23.66 -33.02 -2.28
CA SER A 48 -23.84 -33.66 -3.60
C SER A 48 -23.91 -32.65 -4.77
N PRO A 49 -23.14 -32.84 -5.86
CA PRO A 49 -23.17 -31.95 -7.04
C PRO A 49 -24.56 -31.79 -7.67
N ARG A 50 -24.88 -30.56 -8.09
CA ARG A 50 -26.17 -30.25 -8.75
C ARG A 50 -26.44 -31.14 -9.96
N GLY A 51 -27.58 -31.83 -9.93
CA GLY A 51 -28.03 -32.73 -11.01
C GLY A 51 -27.65 -34.20 -10.83
N TRP A 52 -27.05 -34.56 -9.69
CA TRP A 52 -26.93 -35.94 -9.23
C TRP A 52 -28.16 -36.27 -8.37
N ASP A 53 -28.72 -37.48 -8.53
CA ASP A 53 -29.89 -37.97 -7.80
C ASP A 53 -29.70 -39.45 -7.40
N GLY A 54 -30.24 -39.86 -6.24
CA GLY A 54 -30.22 -41.26 -5.77
C GLY A 54 -28.88 -41.71 -5.20
N ASP A 55 -28.59 -43.01 -5.24
CA ASP A 55 -27.40 -43.62 -4.62
C ASP A 55 -26.06 -42.93 -4.99
N ASP A 56 -25.93 -42.42 -6.23
CA ASP A 56 -24.75 -41.68 -6.68
C ASP A 56 -24.62 -40.32 -5.96
N ALA A 57 -25.75 -39.65 -5.70
CA ALA A 57 -25.79 -38.38 -4.96
C ALA A 57 -25.47 -38.59 -3.47
N ASP A 58 -26.05 -39.62 -2.86
CA ASP A 58 -25.78 -39.99 -1.46
C ASP A 58 -24.30 -40.37 -1.26
N GLN A 59 -23.68 -41.08 -2.22
CA GLN A 59 -22.25 -41.37 -2.18
C GLN A 59 -21.41 -40.10 -2.35
N ALA A 60 -21.75 -39.22 -3.30
CA ALA A 60 -21.01 -37.97 -3.50
C ALA A 60 -21.07 -37.06 -2.25
N ASP A 61 -22.24 -36.94 -1.62
CA ASP A 61 -22.43 -36.20 -0.37
C ASP A 61 -21.55 -36.77 0.77
N HIS A 62 -21.47 -38.10 0.86
CA HIS A 62 -20.62 -38.79 1.84
C HIS A 62 -19.12 -38.56 1.61
N GLU A 63 -18.64 -38.67 0.38
CA GLU A 63 -17.24 -38.42 0.02
C GLU A 63 -16.86 -36.95 0.23
N MET A 64 -17.73 -36.00 -0.13
CA MET A 64 -17.52 -34.57 0.14
C MET A 64 -17.48 -34.28 1.65
N THR A 65 -18.33 -34.93 2.43
CA THR A 65 -18.31 -34.79 3.91
C THR A 65 -17.01 -35.34 4.51
N GLN A 66 -16.49 -36.47 4.00
CA GLN A 66 -15.19 -36.98 4.44
C GLN A 66 -14.06 -36.02 4.05
N LEU A 67 -14.03 -35.54 2.80
CA LEU A 67 -13.01 -34.59 2.35
C LEU A 67 -13.05 -33.25 3.11
N ALA A 68 -14.24 -32.76 3.44
CA ALA A 68 -14.41 -31.59 4.28
C ALA A 68 -13.77 -31.80 5.66
N ARG A 69 -14.01 -32.98 6.27
CA ARG A 69 -13.45 -33.32 7.57
C ARG A 69 -11.94 -33.56 7.53
N ASP A 70 -11.40 -34.18 6.49
CA ASP A 70 -9.95 -34.36 6.32
C ASP A 70 -9.25 -33.00 6.13
N ALA A 71 -9.87 -32.06 5.40
CA ALA A 71 -9.39 -30.68 5.30
C ALA A 71 -9.47 -29.95 6.64
N ASP A 72 -10.58 -30.09 7.39
CA ASP A 72 -10.75 -29.49 8.72
C ASP A 72 -9.68 -29.93 9.73
N VAL A 73 -9.27 -31.20 9.69
CA VAL A 73 -8.16 -31.75 10.49
C VAL A 73 -6.83 -31.05 10.19
N VAL A 74 -6.55 -30.77 8.91
CA VAL A 74 -5.33 -30.02 8.51
C VAL A 74 -5.47 -28.54 8.85
N SER A 75 -6.66 -27.95 8.69
CA SER A 75 -6.93 -26.55 9.03
C SER A 75 -6.70 -26.28 10.51
N ALA A 76 -7.23 -27.12 11.41
CA ALA A 76 -7.06 -26.97 12.86
C ALA A 76 -5.59 -27.13 13.30
N ALA A 77 -4.82 -27.99 12.62
CA ALA A 77 -3.39 -28.12 12.87
C ALA A 77 -2.60 -26.87 12.42
N LEU A 78 -2.93 -26.32 11.25
CA LEU A 78 -2.31 -25.09 10.76
C LEU A 78 -2.72 -23.86 11.61
N GLU A 79 -3.95 -23.81 12.10
CA GLU A 79 -4.46 -22.78 13.02
C GLU A 79 -3.63 -22.74 14.33
N GLU A 80 -3.42 -23.90 15.00
CA GLU A 80 -2.56 -23.97 16.19
C GLU A 80 -1.13 -23.48 15.91
N VAL A 81 -0.52 -23.93 14.80
CA VAL A 81 0.87 -23.57 14.45
C VAL A 81 0.99 -22.09 14.07
N THR A 82 0.02 -21.53 13.35
CA THR A 82 0.01 -20.12 12.94
C THR A 82 -0.08 -19.22 14.16
N LEU A 83 -1.02 -19.47 15.08
CA LEU A 83 -1.11 -18.76 16.37
C LEU A 83 0.19 -18.89 17.19
N GLY A 84 0.77 -20.10 17.23
CA GLY A 84 2.03 -20.34 17.93
C GLY A 84 3.21 -19.58 17.33
N CYS A 85 3.21 -19.38 16.00
CA CYS A 85 4.22 -18.65 15.26
C CYS A 85 4.06 -17.14 15.47
N ASP A 86 2.84 -16.61 15.34
CA ASP A 86 2.49 -15.21 15.57
C ASP A 86 2.92 -14.76 16.98
N VAL A 87 2.46 -15.46 18.02
CA VAL A 87 2.84 -15.20 19.42
C VAL A 87 4.37 -15.27 19.64
N TYR A 88 5.07 -16.11 18.88
CA TYR A 88 6.53 -16.18 18.93
C TYR A 88 7.18 -14.96 18.25
N VAL A 89 6.72 -14.57 17.06
CA VAL A 89 7.22 -13.41 16.31
C VAL A 89 7.02 -12.12 17.10
N SER A 90 5.81 -11.82 17.60
CA SER A 90 5.58 -10.61 18.41
C SER A 90 6.40 -10.63 19.71
N THR A 91 6.56 -11.79 20.36
CA THR A 91 7.49 -11.92 21.51
C THR A 91 8.95 -11.62 21.13
N MET A 92 9.39 -11.99 19.92
CA MET A 92 10.76 -11.72 19.46
C MET A 92 10.97 -10.24 19.09
N VAL A 93 9.95 -9.56 18.55
CA VAL A 93 9.96 -8.11 18.30
C VAL A 93 10.06 -7.33 19.62
N GLU A 94 9.25 -7.67 20.63
CA GLU A 94 9.39 -7.10 21.98
C GLU A 94 10.82 -7.27 22.53
N LEU A 95 11.38 -8.48 22.35
CA LEU A 95 12.72 -8.81 22.82
C LEU A 95 13.83 -8.10 22.03
N ALA A 96 13.57 -7.66 20.80
CA ALA A 96 14.49 -6.83 20.02
C ALA A 96 14.53 -5.40 20.57
N SER A 97 13.38 -4.81 20.88
CA SER A 97 13.30 -3.52 21.55
C SER A 97 13.98 -3.54 22.94
N ASP A 98 13.65 -4.53 23.78
CA ASP A 98 14.31 -4.77 25.08
C ASP A 98 15.84 -4.86 24.95
N ARG A 99 16.34 -5.49 23.88
CA ARG A 99 17.79 -5.69 23.65
C ARG A 99 18.49 -4.36 23.42
N ASP A 100 17.90 -3.47 22.66
CA ASP A 100 18.53 -2.20 22.26
C ASP A 100 18.54 -1.21 23.43
N ASP A 101 17.48 -1.20 24.24
CA ASP A 101 17.44 -0.58 25.57
C ASP A 101 18.60 -1.08 26.47
N LEU A 102 18.76 -2.40 26.57
CA LEU A 102 19.85 -3.01 27.35
C LEU A 102 21.23 -2.69 26.76
N ALA A 103 21.35 -2.53 25.44
CA ALA A 103 22.59 -2.15 24.76
C ALA A 103 22.95 -0.68 25.02
N ALA A 104 21.98 0.23 25.01
CA ALA A 104 22.13 1.63 25.36
C ALA A 104 22.55 1.81 26.83
N ASP A 105 21.83 1.18 27.76
CA ASP A 105 22.17 1.15 29.19
C ASP A 105 23.59 0.63 29.44
N ARG A 106 23.98 -0.41 28.69
CA ARG A 106 25.32 -1.01 28.75
C ARG A 106 26.39 -0.05 28.22
N LEU A 107 26.14 0.64 27.10
CA LEU A 107 27.07 1.63 26.55
C LEU A 107 27.29 2.77 27.55
N GLN A 108 26.22 3.34 28.12
CA GLN A 108 26.30 4.39 29.12
C GLN A 108 27.08 3.91 30.37
N LEU A 109 26.73 2.75 30.93
CA LEU A 109 27.42 2.21 32.10
C LEU A 109 28.91 1.95 31.83
N ASN A 110 29.27 1.42 30.67
CA ASN A 110 30.67 1.18 30.30
C ASN A 110 31.45 2.49 30.10
N SER A 111 30.80 3.56 29.64
CA SER A 111 31.35 4.92 29.58
C SER A 111 31.58 5.50 30.99
N ASP A 112 30.60 5.38 31.88
CA ASP A 112 30.72 5.83 33.28
C ASP A 112 31.88 5.12 34.00
N ILE A 113 32.10 3.83 33.69
CA ILE A 113 33.23 3.03 34.18
C ILE A 113 34.57 3.57 33.64
N ASP A 114 34.67 3.89 32.35
CA ASP A 114 35.88 4.50 31.77
C ASP A 114 36.21 5.86 32.39
N ASP A 115 35.20 6.71 32.58
CA ASP A 115 35.35 8.02 33.23
C ASP A 115 35.81 7.88 34.68
N LEU A 116 35.28 6.89 35.42
CA LEU A 116 35.75 6.57 36.76
C LEU A 116 37.20 6.07 36.75
N VAL A 117 37.59 5.18 35.82
CA VAL A 117 38.99 4.72 35.68
C VAL A 117 39.92 5.90 35.36
N ALA A 118 39.54 6.77 34.43
CA ALA A 118 40.29 7.96 34.06
C ALA A 118 40.45 8.93 35.25
N ARG A 119 39.42 9.05 36.10
CA ARG A 119 39.46 9.84 37.34
C ARG A 119 40.34 9.20 38.41
N VAL A 120 40.21 7.90 38.67
CA VAL A 120 41.06 7.17 39.62
C VAL A 120 42.55 7.32 39.25
N ASN A 121 42.89 7.23 37.97
CA ASN A 121 44.27 7.35 37.48
C ASN A 121 44.90 8.75 37.66
N ARG A 122 44.12 9.80 37.96
CA ARG A 122 44.60 11.19 38.12
C ARG A 122 44.38 11.77 39.53
N SER A 123 43.89 10.97 40.47
CA SER A 123 43.50 11.38 41.82
C SER A 123 44.55 11.08 42.90
N THR A 124 44.31 11.58 44.11
CA THR A 124 45.19 11.47 45.29
C THR A 124 44.62 10.50 46.35
N GLU A 125 45.39 10.21 47.42
CA GLU A 125 44.90 9.32 48.49
C GLU A 125 43.68 9.91 49.24
N ASP A 126 43.49 11.24 49.25
CA ASP A 126 42.34 11.92 49.88
C ASP A 126 41.02 11.69 49.12
N ASP A 127 41.08 11.48 47.80
CA ASP A 127 39.91 11.29 46.93
C ASP A 127 39.31 9.88 47.01
N VAL A 128 40.06 8.92 47.55
CA VAL A 128 39.77 7.47 47.48
C VAL A 128 38.40 7.12 48.07
N ALA A 129 37.99 7.76 49.17
CA ALA A 129 36.71 7.46 49.81
C ALA A 129 35.51 7.78 48.89
N THR A 130 35.56 8.91 48.19
CA THR A 130 34.51 9.33 47.25
C THR A 130 34.52 8.46 45.99
N LEU A 131 35.71 8.22 45.41
CA LEU A 131 35.86 7.37 44.23
C LEU A 131 35.42 5.92 44.50
N GLN A 132 35.67 5.40 45.71
CA GLN A 132 35.21 4.06 46.09
C GLN A 132 33.69 3.99 46.28
N ALA A 133 33.05 5.04 46.80
CA ALA A 133 31.59 5.10 46.90
C ALA A 133 30.93 5.13 45.50
N GLU A 134 31.50 5.90 44.57
CA GLU A 134 31.08 5.94 43.17
C GLU A 134 31.29 4.58 42.47
N ALA A 135 32.44 3.93 42.69
CA ALA A 135 32.70 2.59 42.19
C ALA A 135 31.70 1.55 42.72
N THR A 136 31.27 1.66 43.98
CA THR A 136 30.20 0.82 44.56
C THR A 136 28.84 1.10 43.89
N THR A 137 28.52 2.35 43.55
CA THR A 137 27.30 2.69 42.79
C THR A 137 27.32 2.07 41.39
N LEU A 138 28.44 2.18 40.66
CA LEU A 138 28.58 1.52 39.35
C LEU A 138 28.55 -0.01 39.46
N THR A 139 29.11 -0.58 40.54
CA THR A 139 29.04 -2.04 40.80
C THR A 139 27.60 -2.51 40.98
N ASN A 140 26.78 -1.77 41.70
CA ASN A 140 25.35 -2.09 41.87
C ASN A 140 24.59 -1.97 40.55
N ARG A 141 24.82 -0.89 39.76
CA ARG A 141 24.25 -0.75 38.41
C ARG A 141 24.64 -1.90 37.49
N ALA A 142 25.90 -2.33 37.52
CA ALA A 142 26.39 -3.47 36.75
C ALA A 142 25.72 -4.79 37.16
N ALA A 143 25.49 -5.00 38.46
CA ALA A 143 24.76 -6.18 38.95
C ALA A 143 23.30 -6.18 38.49
N THR A 144 22.61 -5.03 38.57
CA THR A 144 21.23 -4.87 38.09
C THR A 144 21.11 -5.11 36.58
N LEU A 145 22.01 -4.53 35.78
CA LEU A 145 21.99 -4.68 34.32
C LEU A 145 22.29 -6.12 33.87
N ASN A 146 23.28 -6.79 34.48
CA ASN A 146 23.51 -8.22 34.25
C ASN A 146 22.29 -9.08 34.64
N GLY A 147 21.56 -8.69 35.69
CA GLY A 147 20.27 -9.31 36.04
C GLY A 147 19.24 -9.20 34.92
N ARG A 148 19.00 -7.97 34.41
CA ARG A 148 18.08 -7.74 33.28
C ARG A 148 18.49 -8.51 32.02
N ILE A 149 19.77 -8.47 31.64
CA ILE A 149 20.30 -9.25 30.50
C ILE A 149 20.08 -10.75 30.69
N THR A 150 20.19 -11.27 31.91
CA THR A 150 19.92 -12.69 32.22
C THR A 150 18.44 -13.03 32.06
N THR A 151 17.54 -12.17 32.56
CA THR A 151 16.08 -12.32 32.39
C THR A 151 15.68 -12.26 30.91
N TRP A 152 16.22 -11.30 30.15
CA TRP A 152 16.00 -11.16 28.71
C TRP A 152 16.41 -12.42 27.94
N LYS A 153 17.63 -12.94 28.17
CA LYS A 153 18.06 -14.24 27.60
C LYS A 153 17.14 -15.41 27.97
N GLY A 154 16.60 -15.40 29.19
CA GLY A 154 15.64 -16.40 29.65
C GLY A 154 14.27 -16.31 28.96
N ARG A 155 13.83 -15.10 28.57
CA ARG A 155 12.59 -14.90 27.80
C ARG A 155 12.72 -15.48 26.38
N ILE A 156 13.84 -15.25 25.68
CA ILE A 156 14.11 -15.84 24.35
C ILE A 156 13.93 -17.37 24.39
N VAL A 157 14.67 -18.05 25.27
CA VAL A 157 14.58 -19.52 25.41
C VAL A 157 13.17 -19.97 25.80
N SER A 158 12.45 -19.18 26.60
CA SER A 158 11.06 -19.51 26.98
C SER A 158 10.06 -19.37 25.83
N ALA A 159 10.33 -18.45 24.88
CA ALA A 159 9.56 -18.27 23.66
C ALA A 159 9.84 -19.42 22.67
N GLU A 160 11.12 -19.73 22.41
CA GLU A 160 11.57 -20.87 21.60
C GLU A 160 10.94 -22.19 22.10
N ASP A 161 11.07 -22.46 23.41
CA ASP A 161 10.50 -23.64 24.06
C ASP A 161 8.97 -23.68 23.95
N ARG A 162 8.28 -22.53 23.87
CA ARG A 162 6.82 -22.46 23.69
C ARG A 162 6.45 -22.79 22.25
N PHE A 163 7.08 -22.16 21.27
CA PHE A 163 6.80 -22.40 19.85
C PHE A 163 7.08 -23.86 19.46
N ILE A 164 8.21 -24.43 19.90
CA ILE A 164 8.56 -25.85 19.69
C ILE A 164 7.52 -26.80 20.32
N ARG A 165 6.82 -26.40 21.39
CA ARG A 165 5.74 -27.22 21.97
C ARG A 165 4.45 -27.16 21.14
N VAL A 166 4.17 -26.06 20.45
CA VAL A 166 2.99 -25.90 19.59
C VAL A 166 3.17 -26.69 18.29
N ILE A 167 4.33 -26.60 17.62
CA ILE A 167 4.59 -27.45 16.44
C ILE A 167 4.40 -28.93 16.80
N ARG A 168 4.91 -29.34 17.98
CA ARG A 168 4.77 -30.70 18.51
C ARG A 168 3.40 -31.06 19.08
N SER A 169 2.43 -30.14 19.19
CA SER A 169 1.05 -30.52 19.55
C SER A 169 0.27 -31.09 18.38
N VAL A 170 0.76 -30.91 17.14
CA VAL A 170 0.07 -31.33 15.90
C VAL A 170 1.00 -32.01 14.87
N ASP A 171 2.12 -32.60 15.34
CA ASP A 171 3.12 -33.32 14.51
C ASP A 171 2.55 -34.56 13.78
N THR A 172 1.36 -35.04 14.15
CA THR A 172 0.71 -36.22 13.53
C THR A 172 -0.77 -36.00 13.18
N VAL A 173 -1.27 -36.75 12.19
CA VAL A 173 -2.69 -36.72 11.79
C VAL A 173 -3.64 -36.96 12.97
N GLY A 174 -3.31 -37.90 13.87
CA GLY A 174 -4.13 -38.19 15.05
C GLY A 174 -4.09 -37.10 16.13
N GLU A 175 -3.13 -36.19 16.07
CA GLU A 175 -3.07 -34.99 16.90
C GLU A 175 -3.88 -33.84 16.25
N GLY A 176 -3.80 -33.66 14.93
CA GLY A 176 -4.71 -32.79 14.18
C GLY A 176 -6.19 -33.20 14.33
N GLU A 177 -6.50 -34.50 14.36
CA GLU A 177 -7.84 -35.02 14.69
C GLU A 177 -8.30 -34.56 16.09
N GLN A 178 -7.40 -34.50 17.07
CA GLN A 178 -7.71 -34.03 18.42
C GLN A 178 -7.90 -32.51 18.49
N ALA A 179 -7.14 -31.74 17.70
CA ALA A 179 -7.34 -30.30 17.57
C ALA A 179 -8.71 -29.97 16.93
N ALA A 180 -9.05 -30.64 15.82
CA ALA A 180 -10.33 -30.46 15.14
C ALA A 180 -11.55 -30.90 15.97
N ASP A 181 -11.42 -31.95 16.79
CA ASP A 181 -12.45 -32.40 17.74
C ASP A 181 -12.39 -31.71 19.12
N SER A 182 -11.54 -30.69 19.30
CA SER A 182 -11.42 -29.99 20.57
C SER A 182 -12.76 -29.36 20.98
N PRO A 183 -13.31 -29.66 22.17
CA PRO A 183 -14.55 -29.04 22.64
C PRO A 183 -14.38 -27.56 22.99
N ASP A 184 -13.14 -27.09 23.05
CA ASP A 184 -12.75 -25.70 23.30
C ASP A 184 -12.39 -24.95 21.99
N ARG A 185 -12.54 -25.59 20.81
CA ARG A 185 -12.29 -24.96 19.49
C ARG A 185 -13.21 -23.76 19.26
N VAL A 186 -12.71 -22.76 18.55
CA VAL A 186 -13.41 -21.49 18.31
C VAL A 186 -14.64 -21.69 17.42
N ASP A 187 -15.78 -21.17 17.90
CA ASP A 187 -17.05 -21.11 17.17
C ASP A 187 -17.08 -19.83 16.32
N VAL A 188 -16.46 -19.89 15.13
CA VAL A 188 -16.30 -18.74 14.21
C VAL A 188 -17.65 -18.17 13.77
N GLU A 189 -18.61 -19.02 13.38
CA GLU A 189 -19.96 -18.57 12.98
C GLU A 189 -20.62 -17.70 14.06
N LYS A 190 -20.49 -18.10 15.33
CA LYS A 190 -21.01 -17.33 16.47
C LYS A 190 -20.22 -16.05 16.74
N LEU A 191 -18.94 -15.96 16.40
CA LEU A 191 -18.18 -14.72 16.47
C LEU A 191 -18.64 -13.75 15.37
N LEU A 192 -18.76 -14.22 14.12
CA LEU A 192 -19.29 -13.43 13.00
C LEU A 192 -20.72 -12.93 13.28
N ALA A 193 -21.58 -13.76 13.87
CA ALA A 193 -22.93 -13.35 14.27
C ALA A 193 -22.97 -12.26 15.36
N GLN A 194 -21.87 -12.05 16.10
CA GLN A 194 -21.73 -10.90 17.01
C GLN A 194 -21.26 -9.63 16.28
N LEU A 195 -20.57 -9.79 15.15
CA LEU A 195 -20.14 -8.71 14.27
C LEU A 195 -21.27 -8.20 13.35
N GLU A 196 -22.15 -9.08 12.86
CA GLU A 196 -23.21 -8.82 11.85
C GLU A 196 -24.18 -7.65 12.14
N GLY A 197 -24.18 -7.10 13.36
CA GLY A 197 -24.97 -5.93 13.75
C GLY A 197 -24.18 -4.65 14.07
N LYS A 198 -22.84 -4.69 14.00
CA LYS A 198 -21.97 -3.57 14.36
C LYS A 198 -21.64 -2.74 13.11
N LYS A 199 -21.75 -1.41 13.25
CA LYS A 199 -21.41 -0.43 12.19
C LYS A 199 -20.56 0.74 12.66
N ASP A 200 -20.46 0.94 13.97
CA ASP A 200 -19.59 1.92 14.59
C ASP A 200 -18.22 1.26 14.77
N PRO A 201 -17.14 1.75 14.12
CA PRO A 201 -15.81 1.18 14.25
C PRO A 201 -15.35 1.03 15.70
N ARG A 202 -15.67 1.97 16.61
CA ARG A 202 -15.28 1.86 18.04
C ARG A 202 -15.97 0.70 18.75
N ALA A 203 -17.19 0.35 18.34
CA ALA A 203 -17.93 -0.79 18.85
C ALA A 203 -17.46 -2.13 18.23
N ILE A 204 -16.71 -2.08 17.13
CA ILE A 204 -15.98 -3.20 16.52
C ILE A 204 -14.66 -3.39 17.26
N THR A 205 -13.85 -2.35 17.46
CA THR A 205 -12.59 -2.39 18.25
C THR A 205 -12.84 -2.97 19.64
N THR A 206 -13.80 -2.39 20.38
CA THR A 206 -14.20 -2.90 21.72
C THR A 206 -14.63 -4.37 21.72
N TRP A 207 -15.11 -4.90 20.60
CA TRP A 207 -15.45 -6.32 20.47
C TRP A 207 -14.22 -7.16 20.13
N TRP A 208 -13.39 -6.71 19.19
CA TRP A 208 -12.15 -7.35 18.81
C TRP A 208 -11.20 -7.48 20.02
N ASP A 209 -11.00 -6.41 20.78
CA ASP A 209 -10.20 -6.38 22.04
C ASP A 209 -10.76 -7.28 23.14
N SER A 210 -12.01 -7.72 23.03
CA SER A 210 -12.66 -8.62 23.99
C SER A 210 -12.52 -10.10 23.64
N LEU A 211 -12.01 -10.41 22.44
CA LEU A 211 -11.68 -11.75 22.00
C LEU A 211 -10.37 -12.22 22.63
N THR A 212 -10.16 -13.52 22.66
CA THR A 212 -8.83 -14.09 22.98
C THR A 212 -7.96 -14.17 21.73
N PRO A 213 -6.62 -14.27 21.83
CA PRO A 213 -5.76 -14.42 20.65
C PRO A 213 -6.13 -15.63 19.79
N GLU A 214 -6.58 -16.73 20.41
CA GLU A 214 -7.10 -17.90 19.70
C GLU A 214 -8.34 -17.55 18.86
N GLN A 215 -9.23 -16.69 19.37
CA GLN A 215 -10.44 -16.26 18.68
C GLN A 215 -10.16 -15.25 17.56
N GLN A 216 -9.14 -14.40 17.73
CA GLN A 216 -8.68 -13.46 16.72
C GLN A 216 -8.02 -14.22 15.56
N GLU A 217 -7.07 -15.12 15.83
CA GLU A 217 -6.41 -15.90 14.78
C GLU A 217 -7.38 -16.85 14.05
N ALA A 218 -8.33 -17.48 14.77
CA ALA A 218 -9.39 -18.26 14.13
C ALA A 218 -10.24 -17.44 13.14
N LEU A 219 -10.51 -16.16 13.46
CA LEU A 219 -11.19 -15.24 12.54
C LEU A 219 -10.28 -14.84 11.36
N LYS A 220 -8.98 -14.60 11.59
CA LYS A 220 -7.99 -14.30 10.54
C LYS A 220 -7.80 -15.47 9.57
N VAL A 221 -7.92 -16.72 10.04
CA VAL A 221 -7.81 -17.94 9.20
C VAL A 221 -9.12 -18.31 8.50
N HIS A 222 -10.27 -18.22 9.18
CA HIS A 222 -11.55 -18.71 8.66
C HIS A 222 -12.42 -17.63 7.99
N SER A 223 -12.08 -16.35 8.14
CA SER A 223 -12.79 -15.22 7.50
C SER A 223 -11.87 -14.01 7.24
N PRO A 224 -10.68 -14.21 6.61
CA PRO A 224 -9.72 -13.13 6.39
C PRO A 224 -10.31 -11.95 5.60
N GLU A 225 -11.20 -12.23 4.64
CA GLU A 225 -11.85 -11.22 3.81
C GLU A 225 -12.77 -10.30 4.62
N ILE A 226 -13.32 -10.79 5.74
CA ILE A 226 -14.11 -10.00 6.69
C ILE A 226 -13.17 -9.24 7.64
N VAL A 227 -12.19 -9.92 8.25
CA VAL A 227 -11.30 -9.31 9.24
C VAL A 227 -10.45 -8.20 8.59
N GLY A 228 -9.76 -8.53 7.51
CA GLY A 228 -8.85 -7.63 6.79
C GLY A 228 -9.51 -6.36 6.27
N ASN A 229 -10.81 -6.40 5.97
CA ASN A 229 -11.54 -5.29 5.36
C ASN A 229 -12.54 -4.59 6.29
N THR A 230 -12.58 -4.93 7.58
CA THR A 230 -13.50 -4.29 8.55
C THR A 230 -12.86 -3.11 9.27
N ASN A 231 -13.42 -1.92 9.06
CA ASN A 231 -13.02 -0.70 9.78
C ASN A 231 -13.28 -0.84 11.29
N GLY A 232 -12.27 -0.52 12.10
CA GLY A 232 -12.29 -0.69 13.56
C GLY A 232 -11.63 -1.98 14.08
N ILE A 233 -11.14 -2.85 13.19
CA ILE A 233 -10.14 -3.87 13.55
C ILE A 233 -8.74 -3.24 13.41
N PRO A 234 -7.79 -3.49 14.34
CA PRO A 234 -6.43 -2.94 14.30
C PRO A 234 -5.68 -3.21 12.98
N ALA A 235 -4.74 -2.32 12.65
CA ALA A 235 -3.97 -2.33 11.43
C ALA A 235 -3.20 -3.64 11.21
N GLY A 236 -2.48 -4.13 12.23
CA GLY A 236 -1.73 -5.39 12.15
C GLY A 236 -2.61 -6.63 12.00
N ASP A 237 -3.77 -6.68 12.68
CA ASP A 237 -4.73 -7.79 12.50
C ASP A 237 -5.38 -7.78 11.12
N ARG A 238 -5.53 -6.59 10.50
CA ARG A 238 -6.01 -6.46 9.12
C ARG A 238 -4.94 -6.87 8.11
N ASP A 239 -3.69 -6.47 8.34
CA ASP A 239 -2.53 -6.88 7.55
C ASP A 239 -2.38 -8.40 7.53
N ASP A 240 -2.31 -9.03 8.69
CA ASP A 240 -2.25 -10.49 8.86
C ASP A 240 -3.33 -11.23 8.03
N ALA A 241 -4.59 -10.78 8.15
CA ALA A 241 -5.71 -11.37 7.44
C ALA A 241 -5.61 -11.17 5.92
N ASN A 242 -5.35 -9.94 5.47
CA ASN A 242 -5.25 -9.61 4.05
C ASN A 242 -4.03 -10.27 3.39
N ARG A 243 -2.89 -10.41 4.09
CA ARG A 243 -1.70 -11.16 3.64
C ARG A 243 -2.02 -12.65 3.47
N GLY A 244 -2.79 -13.24 4.39
CA GLY A 244 -3.30 -14.60 4.25
C GLY A 244 -4.09 -14.81 2.95
N SER A 245 -5.06 -13.92 2.66
CA SER A 245 -5.80 -13.93 1.38
C SER A 245 -4.90 -13.67 0.16
N LEU A 246 -3.96 -12.73 0.26
CA LEU A 246 -3.03 -12.40 -0.81
C LEU A 246 -2.16 -13.61 -1.20
N GLN A 247 -1.57 -14.32 -0.23
CA GLN A 247 -0.76 -15.50 -0.53
C GLN A 247 -1.60 -16.67 -1.08
N GLN A 248 -2.83 -16.85 -0.57
CA GLN A 248 -3.79 -17.80 -1.16
C GLN A 248 -4.03 -17.49 -2.64
N ASP A 249 -4.38 -16.23 -2.97
CA ASP A 249 -4.68 -15.80 -4.33
C ASP A 249 -3.49 -15.91 -5.26
N LEU A 250 -2.32 -15.40 -4.85
CA LEU A 250 -1.07 -15.52 -5.62
C LEU A 250 -0.76 -16.99 -5.92
N ALA A 251 -0.88 -17.88 -4.93
CA ALA A 251 -0.63 -19.30 -5.11
C ALA A 251 -1.70 -19.97 -6.00
N HIS A 252 -2.98 -19.61 -5.87
CA HIS A 252 -4.07 -20.18 -6.66
C HIS A 252 -4.04 -19.72 -8.13
N LEU A 253 -3.95 -18.41 -8.35
CA LEU A 253 -4.04 -17.77 -9.65
C LEU A 253 -2.79 -18.03 -10.49
N ASN A 254 -1.57 -18.04 -9.90
CA ASN A 254 -0.39 -18.44 -10.66
C ASN A 254 -0.43 -19.93 -11.09
N ARG A 255 -0.99 -20.84 -10.29
CA ARG A 255 -1.24 -22.23 -10.75
C ARG A 255 -2.21 -22.28 -11.93
N LEU A 256 -3.29 -21.49 -11.91
CA LEU A 256 -4.23 -21.42 -13.04
C LEU A 256 -3.60 -20.80 -14.30
N LYS A 257 -2.71 -19.81 -14.14
CA LYS A 257 -1.91 -19.19 -15.21
C LYS A 257 -0.96 -20.20 -15.86
N ASP A 258 -0.19 -20.94 -15.06
CA ASP A 258 0.73 -21.99 -15.51
C ASP A 258 0.01 -23.16 -16.21
N GLU A 259 -1.18 -23.51 -15.75
CA GLU A 259 -2.04 -24.52 -16.39
C GLU A 259 -2.78 -24.00 -17.64
N GLY A 260 -2.72 -22.71 -17.95
CA GLY A 260 -3.44 -22.09 -19.08
C GLY A 260 -4.96 -22.07 -18.90
N ARG A 261 -5.43 -21.94 -17.65
CA ARG A 261 -6.84 -22.03 -17.22
C ARG A 261 -7.42 -20.75 -16.64
N LEU A 262 -6.62 -19.69 -16.53
CA LEU A 262 -7.02 -18.38 -16.01
C LEU A 262 -8.17 -17.78 -16.86
N THR A 263 -9.22 -17.26 -16.21
CA THR A 263 -10.22 -16.41 -16.89
C THR A 263 -9.72 -14.96 -17.01
N ASP A 264 -10.42 -14.14 -17.79
CA ASP A 264 -10.09 -12.71 -17.92
C ASP A 264 -10.20 -11.98 -16.56
N ASP A 265 -11.29 -12.18 -15.81
CA ASP A 265 -11.47 -11.65 -14.45
C ASP A 265 -10.36 -12.11 -13.48
N GLN A 266 -9.96 -13.38 -13.55
CA GLN A 266 -8.86 -13.94 -12.76
C GLN A 266 -7.49 -13.37 -13.18
N ALA A 267 -7.33 -12.92 -14.42
CA ALA A 267 -6.14 -12.22 -14.88
C ALA A 267 -6.06 -10.79 -14.33
N LEU A 268 -7.20 -10.13 -14.09
CA LEU A 268 -7.26 -8.84 -13.39
C LEU A 268 -6.99 -9.03 -11.89
N GLN A 269 -7.65 -9.97 -11.24
CA GLN A 269 -7.42 -10.30 -9.83
C GLN A 269 -5.96 -10.66 -9.55
N LEU A 270 -5.30 -11.39 -10.45
CA LEU A 270 -3.88 -11.70 -10.32
C LEU A 270 -2.99 -10.44 -10.47
N LYS A 271 -3.34 -9.47 -11.32
CA LYS A 271 -2.61 -8.19 -11.36
C LYS A 271 -2.78 -7.42 -10.07
N ASN A 272 -3.99 -7.40 -9.49
CA ASN A 272 -4.29 -6.72 -8.23
C ASN A 272 -3.48 -7.35 -7.08
N ALA A 273 -3.38 -8.68 -7.05
CA ALA A 273 -2.51 -9.42 -6.13
C ALA A 273 -1.00 -9.13 -6.38
N GLU A 274 -0.54 -9.19 -7.63
CA GLU A 274 0.85 -8.87 -8.00
C GLU A 274 1.22 -7.40 -7.68
N ALA A 275 0.28 -6.46 -7.73
CA ALA A 275 0.47 -5.06 -7.37
C ALA A 275 0.45 -4.84 -5.85
N ALA A 276 -0.48 -5.46 -5.12
CA ALA A 276 -0.52 -5.41 -3.66
C ALA A 276 0.78 -5.94 -3.04
N GLN A 277 1.29 -7.08 -3.52
CA GLN A 277 2.57 -7.63 -3.06
C GLN A 277 3.73 -6.67 -3.27
N LYS A 278 3.89 -6.08 -4.46
CA LYS A 278 4.96 -5.10 -4.71
C LYS A 278 4.83 -3.87 -3.81
N GLY A 279 3.59 -3.40 -3.55
CA GLY A 279 3.34 -2.29 -2.63
C GLY A 279 3.91 -2.57 -1.23
N LEU A 280 3.72 -3.78 -0.71
CA LEU A 280 4.33 -4.22 0.55
C LEU A 280 5.86 -4.32 0.42
N ASP A 281 6.36 -4.91 -0.67
CA ASP A 281 7.80 -5.08 -0.92
C ASP A 281 8.56 -3.74 -0.95
N LEU A 282 7.92 -2.63 -1.32
CA LEU A 282 8.56 -1.30 -1.35
C LEU A 282 9.17 -0.91 0.00
N GLY A 283 8.47 -1.17 1.11
CA GLY A 283 8.94 -0.85 2.47
C GLY A 283 10.21 -1.62 2.83
N ALA A 284 10.27 -2.91 2.47
CA ALA A 284 11.43 -3.78 2.68
C ALA A 284 12.69 -3.33 1.90
N THR A 285 12.58 -2.38 0.96
CA THR A 285 13.73 -1.79 0.24
C THR A 285 14.26 -0.48 0.85
N ARG A 286 13.53 0.12 1.81
CA ARG A 286 13.85 1.44 2.38
C ARG A 286 14.08 1.37 3.87
N VAL A 287 14.88 2.30 4.38
CA VAL A 287 15.15 2.48 5.80
C VAL A 287 14.38 3.70 6.27
N ASP A 288 13.60 3.54 7.34
CA ASP A 288 12.97 4.65 8.05
C ASP A 288 14.06 5.54 8.69
N PRO A 289 14.10 6.86 8.38
CA PRO A 289 15.12 7.74 8.94
C PRO A 289 15.03 7.95 10.46
N ASN A 290 13.85 7.76 11.06
CA ASN A 290 13.63 7.92 12.50
C ASN A 290 14.14 6.70 13.29
N THR A 291 13.73 5.48 12.93
CA THR A 291 14.12 4.25 13.65
C THR A 291 15.45 3.65 13.17
N GLY A 292 15.85 3.91 11.93
CA GLY A 292 16.99 3.24 11.28
C GLY A 292 16.74 1.77 10.92
N GLN A 293 15.49 1.31 11.01
CA GLN A 293 15.04 -0.03 10.61
C GLN A 293 14.46 0.01 9.18
N LEU A 294 14.08 -1.14 8.61
CA LEU A 294 13.33 -1.14 7.35
C LEU A 294 11.94 -0.53 7.58
N VAL A 295 11.36 0.07 6.54
CA VAL A 295 10.01 0.64 6.63
C VAL A 295 9.00 -0.51 6.74
N ASP A 296 8.28 -0.53 7.86
CA ASP A 296 7.19 -1.48 8.09
C ASP A 296 6.01 -1.23 7.14
N THR A 297 5.26 -2.28 6.77
CA THR A 297 4.15 -2.16 5.80
C THR A 297 2.94 -3.00 6.19
N ASN A 298 1.75 -2.38 6.13
CA ASN A 298 0.50 -3.01 6.52
C ASN A 298 -0.54 -2.94 5.37
N LEU A 299 -1.04 -4.09 4.92
CA LEU A 299 -2.10 -4.24 3.93
C LEU A 299 -3.47 -4.08 4.61
N LEU A 300 -3.97 -2.84 4.66
CA LEU A 300 -5.18 -2.49 5.38
C LEU A 300 -6.48 -2.83 4.63
N LEU A 301 -6.43 -2.96 3.30
CA LEU A 301 -7.55 -3.41 2.49
C LEU A 301 -7.01 -4.32 1.38
N TYR A 302 -7.74 -5.39 1.08
CA TYR A 302 -7.49 -6.27 -0.05
C TYR A 302 -8.80 -6.95 -0.50
N LEU A 303 -9.35 -6.48 -1.62
CA LEU A 303 -10.54 -7.05 -2.28
C LEU A 303 -10.28 -7.06 -3.79
N PRO A 304 -9.50 -8.03 -4.32
CA PRO A 304 -9.02 -8.02 -5.70
C PRO A 304 -10.14 -8.18 -6.75
N GLY A 305 -11.29 -8.74 -6.35
CA GLY A 305 -12.48 -8.88 -7.19
C GLY A 305 -13.53 -7.77 -7.02
N ALA A 306 -13.25 -6.71 -6.25
CA ALA A 306 -14.15 -5.56 -6.14
C ALA A 306 -14.28 -4.82 -7.47
N PHE A 307 -15.39 -4.09 -7.66
CA PHE A 307 -15.64 -3.22 -8.81
C PHE A 307 -15.32 -3.88 -10.17
N ASP A 308 -16.02 -4.98 -10.48
CA ASP A 308 -15.82 -5.78 -11.71
C ASP A 308 -14.37 -6.28 -11.94
N SER A 309 -13.61 -6.45 -10.85
CA SER A 309 -12.17 -6.83 -10.78
C SER A 309 -11.16 -5.71 -11.07
N ASP A 310 -11.59 -4.45 -11.09
CA ASP A 310 -10.67 -3.30 -10.94
C ASP A 310 -9.98 -3.35 -9.55
N GLY A 311 -10.70 -3.83 -8.54
CA GLY A 311 -10.15 -4.19 -7.23
C GLY A 311 -9.98 -3.03 -6.25
N VAL A 312 -9.84 -3.37 -4.97
CA VAL A 312 -9.57 -2.44 -3.87
C VAL A 312 -8.34 -2.90 -3.09
N ALA A 313 -7.46 -1.96 -2.78
CA ALA A 313 -6.28 -2.19 -1.95
C ALA A 313 -5.90 -0.94 -1.15
N ALA A 314 -5.30 -1.12 0.02
CA ALA A 314 -4.69 -0.02 0.77
C ALA A 314 -3.43 -0.51 1.50
N VAL A 315 -2.31 0.19 1.32
CA VAL A 315 -1.01 -0.17 1.92
C VAL A 315 -0.50 1.01 2.74
N ALA A 316 -0.27 0.77 4.04
CA ALA A 316 0.38 1.70 4.94
C ALA A 316 1.91 1.48 4.94
N TYR A 317 2.66 2.57 5.05
CA TYR A 317 4.09 2.61 5.35
C TYR A 317 4.24 3.18 6.76
N GLY A 318 4.70 2.36 7.71
CA GLY A 318 4.55 2.59 9.15
C GLY A 318 3.16 2.20 9.67
N ASP A 319 3.07 1.91 10.97
CA ASP A 319 1.83 1.51 11.66
C ASP A 319 0.94 2.73 11.95
N PRO A 320 -0.29 2.81 11.39
CA PRO A 320 -1.19 3.95 11.60
C PRO A 320 -1.89 3.96 12.96
N ASP A 321 -1.91 2.86 13.70
CA ASP A 321 -2.54 2.79 15.03
C ASP A 321 -1.63 3.40 16.11
N THR A 322 -0.30 3.39 15.91
CA THR A 322 0.70 3.93 16.87
C THR A 322 1.49 5.15 16.38
N ALA A 323 1.15 5.69 15.20
CA ALA A 323 1.82 6.87 14.65
C ALA A 323 1.35 8.19 15.27
N ASP A 324 2.30 9.08 15.62
CA ASP A 324 2.01 10.46 16.01
C ASP A 324 1.32 11.23 14.86
N ASN A 325 1.72 10.96 13.62
CA ASN A 325 1.20 11.58 12.40
C ASN A 325 0.71 10.51 11.40
N THR A 326 -0.55 10.59 10.94
CA THR A 326 -1.12 9.61 10.00
C THR A 326 -1.64 10.32 8.74
N ALA A 327 -1.26 9.85 7.55
CA ALA A 327 -1.70 10.44 6.29
C ALA A 327 -2.37 9.40 5.38
N VAL A 328 -3.52 9.76 4.77
CA VAL A 328 -4.19 8.94 3.75
C VAL A 328 -4.05 9.61 2.39
N VAL A 329 -3.37 8.95 1.45
CA VAL A 329 -3.18 9.41 0.07
C VAL A 329 -4.30 8.83 -0.80
N VAL A 330 -5.11 9.72 -1.39
CA VAL A 330 -6.29 9.38 -2.20
C VAL A 330 -6.02 9.72 -3.67
N PRO A 331 -5.98 8.72 -4.58
CA PRO A 331 -5.59 8.90 -5.98
C PRO A 331 -6.73 9.41 -6.87
N GLY A 332 -6.37 9.86 -8.08
CA GLY A 332 -7.29 10.32 -9.13
C GLY A 332 -7.87 9.22 -10.02
N ILE A 333 -8.40 9.64 -11.18
CA ILE A 333 -8.92 8.76 -12.24
C ILE A 333 -7.87 7.74 -12.71
N THR A 334 -8.30 6.67 -13.37
CA THR A 334 -7.43 5.62 -13.96
C THR A 334 -6.52 4.88 -12.97
N ASN A 335 -6.79 4.99 -11.67
CA ASN A 335 -6.16 4.18 -10.63
C ASN A 335 -7.13 3.12 -10.13
N ASP A 336 -6.63 1.90 -9.99
CA ASP A 336 -7.35 0.71 -9.53
C ASP A 336 -6.42 -0.18 -8.68
N GLY A 337 -6.89 -1.34 -8.24
CA GLY A 337 -6.12 -2.29 -7.44
C GLY A 337 -4.82 -2.77 -8.11
N SER A 338 -4.71 -2.70 -9.44
CA SER A 338 -3.49 -3.06 -10.19
C SER A 338 -2.44 -1.94 -10.22
N THR A 339 -2.78 -0.75 -9.71
CA THR A 339 -1.90 0.44 -9.62
C THR A 339 -1.44 0.78 -8.21
N ILE A 340 -1.81 -0.02 -7.20
CA ILE A 340 -1.50 0.25 -5.79
C ILE A 340 0.00 0.26 -5.49
N ASP A 341 0.83 -0.41 -6.30
CA ASP A 341 2.30 -0.34 -6.22
C ASP A 341 2.82 1.06 -6.58
N SER A 342 2.31 1.66 -7.67
CA SER A 342 2.64 3.04 -8.06
C SER A 342 2.16 4.07 -7.02
N GLN A 343 0.95 3.92 -6.50
CA GLN A 343 0.44 4.78 -5.41
C GLN A 343 1.23 4.57 -4.11
N GLY A 344 1.72 3.36 -3.90
CA GLY A 344 2.63 3.00 -2.82
C GLY A 344 3.96 3.74 -2.88
N GLU A 345 4.53 3.96 -4.07
CA GLU A 345 5.74 4.77 -4.21
C GLU A 345 5.52 6.21 -3.71
N ASP A 346 4.39 6.83 -4.04
CA ASP A 346 4.07 8.20 -3.65
C ASP A 346 3.77 8.35 -2.15
N ALA A 347 3.04 7.40 -1.57
CA ALA A 347 2.86 7.31 -0.12
C ALA A 347 4.21 7.11 0.61
N LEU A 348 5.10 6.25 0.09
CA LEU A 348 6.43 6.03 0.65
C LEU A 348 7.35 7.25 0.51
N ARG A 349 7.24 8.04 -0.56
CA ARG A 349 7.96 9.33 -0.69
C ARG A 349 7.51 10.31 0.40
N LEU A 350 6.20 10.42 0.64
CA LEU A 350 5.64 11.26 1.71
C LEU A 350 6.00 10.76 3.12
N PHE A 351 6.02 9.43 3.34
CA PHE A 351 6.53 8.84 4.58
C PHE A 351 7.99 9.24 4.83
N LEU A 352 8.86 9.04 3.85
CA LEU A 352 10.30 9.33 4.00
C LEU A 352 10.61 10.82 4.19
N GLU A 353 9.78 11.71 3.65
CA GLU A 353 9.91 13.16 3.89
C GLU A 353 9.37 13.57 5.27
N SER A 354 8.32 12.91 5.76
CA SER A 354 7.68 13.21 7.05
C SER A 354 8.43 12.61 8.25
N SER A 355 9.00 11.42 8.09
CA SER A 355 9.76 10.69 9.12
C SER A 355 11.20 11.22 9.31
N GLN A 356 11.36 12.53 9.53
CA GLN A 356 12.67 13.19 9.71
C GLN A 356 12.75 14.08 10.97
N ASN A 357 11.65 14.26 11.70
CA ASN A 357 11.56 15.13 12.89
C ASN A 357 11.71 14.39 14.23
N GLY A 358 11.69 13.05 14.24
CA GLY A 358 11.70 12.20 15.43
C GLY A 358 10.34 11.75 15.96
N GLU A 359 9.23 12.13 15.32
CA GLU A 359 7.86 11.67 15.59
C GLU A 359 7.52 10.46 14.69
N SER A 360 6.74 9.50 15.18
CA SER A 360 6.30 8.37 14.35
C SER A 360 5.31 8.84 13.28
N THR A 361 5.44 8.33 12.06
CA THR A 361 4.54 8.65 10.95
C THR A 361 4.04 7.37 10.30
N SER A 362 2.78 7.34 9.87
CA SER A 362 2.25 6.37 8.93
C SER A 362 1.65 7.06 7.71
N VAL A 363 1.93 6.56 6.50
CA VAL A 363 1.32 7.06 5.27
C VAL A 363 0.70 5.91 4.50
N ILE A 364 -0.58 6.06 4.16
CA ILE A 364 -1.42 5.03 3.56
C ILE A 364 -1.70 5.39 2.10
N ALA A 365 -1.23 4.60 1.15
CA ALA A 365 -1.76 4.59 -0.21
C ALA A 365 -3.15 3.93 -0.17
N TRP A 366 -4.22 4.66 -0.51
CA TRP A 366 -5.59 4.16 -0.37
C TRP A 366 -6.35 4.14 -1.70
N MET A 367 -6.58 2.94 -2.23
CA MET A 367 -7.40 2.70 -3.41
C MET A 367 -8.68 1.95 -3.02
N GLY A 368 -9.57 2.65 -2.30
CA GLY A 368 -10.79 2.08 -1.71
C GLY A 368 -12.11 2.38 -2.42
N TYR A 369 -12.09 3.00 -3.62
CA TYR A 369 -13.30 3.43 -4.33
C TYR A 369 -13.28 3.03 -5.82
N ASP A 370 -14.46 3.04 -6.46
CA ASP A 370 -14.61 2.73 -7.88
C ASP A 370 -14.16 3.93 -8.75
N SER A 371 -12.88 3.99 -9.11
CA SER A 371 -12.31 5.09 -9.89
C SER A 371 -12.87 5.16 -11.32
N PRO A 372 -13.02 6.34 -11.94
CA PRO A 372 -13.34 6.43 -13.36
C PRO A 372 -12.18 5.91 -14.24
N SER A 373 -12.44 4.89 -15.04
CA SER A 373 -11.48 4.31 -16.01
C SER A 373 -11.69 4.90 -17.42
N LEU A 374 -10.58 5.17 -18.13
CA LEU A 374 -10.60 5.70 -19.51
C LEU A 374 -10.28 4.57 -20.50
N THR A 375 -11.28 4.07 -21.20
CA THR A 375 -11.13 2.92 -22.11
C THR A 375 -11.04 3.34 -23.57
N GLY A 376 -9.90 3.92 -24.00
CA GLY A 376 -9.69 4.28 -25.41
C GLY A 376 -8.25 4.68 -25.77
N ASP A 377 -7.73 4.08 -26.85
CA ASP A 377 -6.39 4.37 -27.43
C ASP A 377 -6.33 5.68 -28.26
N ASP A 378 -7.43 6.41 -28.44
CA ASP A 378 -7.51 7.57 -29.36
C ASP A 378 -7.77 8.90 -28.61
N LEU A 379 -6.70 9.68 -28.43
CA LEU A 379 -6.64 10.89 -27.60
C LEU A 379 -7.60 12.02 -28.00
N LEU A 380 -8.21 11.96 -29.20
CA LEU A 380 -9.23 12.90 -29.64
C LEU A 380 -10.67 12.50 -29.25
N GLU A 381 -10.92 11.22 -28.93
CA GLU A 381 -12.16 10.80 -28.25
C GLU A 381 -12.07 11.04 -26.74
N THR A 382 -10.88 10.94 -26.14
CA THR A 382 -10.67 11.07 -24.67
C THR A 382 -11.18 12.40 -24.09
N GLY A 383 -11.17 13.50 -24.84
CA GLY A 383 -11.76 14.77 -24.38
C GLY A 383 -13.29 14.71 -24.23
N LEU A 384 -13.97 13.96 -25.11
CA LEU A 384 -15.41 13.68 -25.03
C LEU A 384 -15.72 12.61 -23.99
N ASP A 385 -14.85 11.61 -23.87
CA ASP A 385 -15.03 10.51 -22.92
C ASP A 385 -14.81 10.96 -21.47
N MET A 386 -13.80 11.81 -21.18
CA MET A 386 -13.61 12.40 -19.85
C MET A 386 -14.88 13.11 -19.34
N GLY A 387 -15.60 13.84 -20.20
CA GLY A 387 -16.85 14.51 -19.83
C GLY A 387 -18.04 13.57 -19.56
N SER A 388 -17.99 12.31 -20.00
CA SER A 388 -18.99 11.28 -19.69
C SER A 388 -18.55 10.26 -18.63
N VAL A 389 -17.25 10.10 -18.42
CA VAL A 389 -16.63 9.17 -17.45
C VAL A 389 -16.49 9.81 -16.06
N ILE A 390 -16.28 11.13 -15.99
CA ILE A 390 -16.28 11.91 -14.76
C ILE A 390 -17.73 12.00 -14.22
N ASN A 391 -18.10 11.06 -13.35
CA ASN A 391 -19.42 10.95 -12.72
C ASN A 391 -19.35 11.33 -11.23
N GLU A 392 -20.15 12.32 -10.81
CA GLU A 392 -20.25 12.78 -9.42
C GLU A 392 -20.68 11.66 -8.44
N GLN A 393 -21.42 10.65 -8.91
CA GLN A 393 -21.85 9.51 -8.09
C GLN A 393 -20.67 8.64 -7.63
N LYS A 394 -19.61 8.52 -8.44
CA LYS A 394 -18.40 7.77 -8.06
C LYS A 394 -17.62 8.51 -6.97
N SER A 395 -17.55 9.83 -7.02
CA SER A 395 -16.92 10.65 -5.97
C SER A 395 -17.75 10.74 -4.70
N GLU A 396 -19.09 10.78 -4.79
CA GLU A 396 -20.00 10.70 -3.64
C GLU A 396 -19.84 9.35 -2.90
N GLN A 397 -19.93 8.23 -3.62
CA GLN A 397 -19.73 6.90 -3.04
C GLN A 397 -18.32 6.71 -2.47
N GLY A 398 -17.29 7.16 -3.19
CA GLY A 398 -15.92 7.15 -2.70
C GLY A 398 -15.73 7.98 -1.43
N GLY A 399 -16.41 9.13 -1.34
CA GLY A 399 -16.36 10.01 -0.17
C GLY A 399 -16.91 9.35 1.09
N HIS A 400 -18.02 8.62 0.98
CA HIS A 400 -18.53 7.80 2.08
C HIS A 400 -17.53 6.71 2.49
N LEU A 401 -16.95 5.98 1.53
CA LEU A 401 -15.97 4.91 1.78
C LEU A 401 -14.69 5.44 2.44
N LEU A 402 -14.22 6.62 2.04
CA LEU A 402 -13.08 7.32 2.64
C LEU A 402 -13.40 7.78 4.07
N SER A 403 -14.59 8.32 4.31
CA SER A 403 -15.04 8.73 5.64
C SER A 403 -15.15 7.52 6.60
N ASP A 404 -15.70 6.40 6.14
CA ASP A 404 -15.77 5.15 6.91
C ASP A 404 -14.37 4.58 7.20
N PHE A 405 -13.43 4.66 6.24
CA PHE A 405 -12.05 4.23 6.42
C PHE A 405 -11.30 5.08 7.45
N VAL A 406 -11.40 6.42 7.37
CA VAL A 406 -10.79 7.34 8.34
C VAL A 406 -11.42 7.16 9.73
N ALA A 407 -12.75 6.98 9.82
CA ALA A 407 -13.41 6.64 11.08
C ALA A 407 -12.96 5.28 11.65
N GLY A 408 -12.52 4.36 10.79
CA GLY A 408 -11.85 3.11 11.14
C GLY A 408 -10.53 3.33 11.87
N LEU A 409 -9.60 4.07 11.24
CA LEU A 409 -8.29 4.42 11.84
C LEU A 409 -8.47 5.15 13.18
N ARG A 410 -9.41 6.11 13.22
CA ARG A 410 -9.74 6.85 14.45
C ARG A 410 -10.28 5.98 15.59
N ALA A 411 -10.76 4.78 15.30
CA ALA A 411 -11.23 3.85 16.32
C ALA A 411 -10.12 2.99 16.91
N THR A 412 -9.02 2.80 16.17
CA THR A 412 -7.89 1.94 16.52
C THR A 412 -6.64 2.70 17.00
N ASP A 413 -6.56 4.03 16.84
CA ASP A 413 -5.60 4.93 17.50
C ASP A 413 -5.25 4.46 18.96
N ASP A 414 -4.04 3.91 19.19
CA ASP A 414 -3.55 3.52 20.52
C ASP A 414 -2.65 4.61 21.13
N GLY A 415 -3.15 5.27 22.17
CA GLY A 415 -2.42 6.28 22.93
C GLY A 415 -2.96 7.70 22.77
N GLU A 416 -2.11 8.64 22.35
CA GLU A 416 -2.54 10.00 22.02
C GLU A 416 -3.10 10.05 20.59
N ARG A 417 -4.16 10.84 20.35
CA ARG A 417 -4.84 10.87 19.05
C ARG A 417 -3.90 11.40 17.96
N SER A 418 -3.60 10.56 16.97
CA SER A 418 -2.77 10.86 15.80
C SER A 418 -3.19 12.18 15.11
N HIS A 419 -2.22 12.88 14.52
CA HIS A 419 -2.48 13.99 13.60
C HIS A 419 -2.85 13.43 12.23
N LEU A 420 -4.15 13.28 11.97
CA LEU A 420 -4.64 12.63 10.74
C LEU A 420 -4.88 13.64 9.62
N SER A 421 -4.17 13.48 8.51
CA SER A 421 -4.30 14.26 7.29
C SER A 421 -4.83 13.41 6.13
N VAL A 422 -5.73 13.96 5.32
CA VAL A 422 -6.10 13.36 4.02
C VAL A 422 -5.45 14.17 2.91
N VAL A 423 -4.64 13.52 2.08
CA VAL A 423 -3.92 14.11 0.93
C VAL A 423 -4.53 13.56 -0.35
N ALA A 424 -5.24 14.39 -1.09
CA ALA A 424 -6.12 13.94 -2.16
C ALA A 424 -5.71 14.54 -3.51
N HIS A 425 -5.33 13.68 -4.45
CA HIS A 425 -4.81 14.07 -5.76
C HIS A 425 -5.87 14.03 -6.86
N SER A 426 -5.88 15.06 -7.71
CA SER A 426 -6.70 15.09 -8.93
C SER A 426 -8.19 14.82 -8.63
N TYR A 427 -8.82 13.84 -9.29
CA TYR A 427 -10.20 13.42 -8.99
C TYR A 427 -10.41 12.98 -7.52
N GLY A 428 -9.39 12.45 -6.86
CA GLY A 428 -9.40 12.14 -5.43
C GLY A 428 -9.70 13.36 -4.56
N SER A 429 -9.35 14.58 -5.00
CA SER A 429 -9.78 15.81 -4.32
C SER A 429 -11.31 15.94 -4.20
N ASN A 430 -12.07 15.41 -5.15
CA ASN A 430 -13.53 15.41 -5.10
C ASN A 430 -14.07 14.34 -4.16
N VAL A 431 -13.50 13.14 -4.20
CA VAL A 431 -13.75 12.06 -3.22
C VAL A 431 -13.58 12.60 -1.79
N ALA A 432 -12.46 13.29 -1.52
CA ALA A 432 -12.17 13.87 -0.21
C ALA A 432 -13.04 15.09 0.12
N ALA A 433 -13.44 15.91 -0.86
CA ALA A 433 -14.40 17.01 -0.66
C ALA A 433 -15.80 16.50 -0.28
N HIS A 434 -16.31 15.45 -0.93
CA HIS A 434 -17.56 14.78 -0.53
C HIS A 434 -17.45 14.23 0.89
N ALA A 435 -16.38 13.51 1.22
CA ALA A 435 -16.14 13.01 2.59
C ALA A 435 -16.12 14.15 3.63
N ALA A 436 -15.44 15.25 3.33
CA ALA A 436 -15.38 16.42 4.21
C ALA A 436 -16.73 17.13 4.35
N THR A 437 -17.55 17.16 3.31
CA THR A 437 -18.93 17.70 3.37
C THR A 437 -19.82 16.84 4.26
N ASP A 438 -19.63 15.52 4.28
CA ASP A 438 -20.39 14.60 5.14
C ASP A 438 -19.87 14.49 6.59
N GLY A 439 -18.65 14.97 6.87
CA GLY A 439 -18.09 15.05 8.23
C GLY A 439 -16.88 14.15 8.52
N LEU A 440 -15.95 14.02 7.57
CA LEU A 440 -14.64 13.38 7.70
C LEU A 440 -13.91 13.71 9.04
N ASP A 441 -13.58 12.70 9.86
CA ASP A 441 -12.82 12.84 11.13
C ASP A 441 -11.30 12.95 10.92
N ALA A 442 -10.90 13.77 9.95
CA ALA A 442 -9.50 14.16 9.72
C ALA A 442 -9.24 15.54 10.36
N ASP A 443 -8.02 15.75 10.85
CA ASP A 443 -7.62 17.06 11.36
C ASP A 443 -7.34 18.04 10.22
N ARG A 444 -6.87 17.52 9.07
CA ARG A 444 -6.42 18.30 7.91
C ARG A 444 -6.85 17.65 6.60
N LEU A 445 -7.12 18.50 5.61
CA LEU A 445 -7.43 18.11 4.24
C LEU A 445 -6.49 18.86 3.29
N VAL A 446 -5.83 18.13 2.40
CA VAL A 446 -4.87 18.67 1.43
C VAL A 446 -5.33 18.26 0.03
N LEU A 447 -5.69 19.23 -0.80
CA LEU A 447 -6.13 19.02 -2.17
C LEU A 447 -4.99 19.38 -3.13
N ILE A 448 -4.52 18.43 -3.95
CA ILE A 448 -3.39 18.64 -4.88
C ILE A 448 -3.78 18.30 -6.32
N GLY A 449 -3.40 19.16 -7.27
CA GLY A 449 -3.81 19.00 -8.68
C GLY A 449 -5.32 19.06 -8.92
N SER A 450 -6.08 19.66 -7.99
CA SER A 450 -7.54 19.54 -7.95
C SER A 450 -8.24 20.16 -9.17
N PRO A 451 -9.13 19.43 -9.89
CA PRO A 451 -10.03 19.97 -10.91
C PRO A 451 -11.28 20.64 -10.33
N GLY A 452 -11.33 20.87 -9.01
CA GLY A 452 -12.46 21.42 -8.27
C GLY A 452 -12.70 20.68 -6.94
N ALA A 453 -13.38 21.34 -6.01
CA ALA A 453 -13.86 20.74 -4.77
C ALA A 453 -15.37 20.39 -4.86
N GLY A 454 -15.68 19.11 -5.07
CA GLY A 454 -17.03 18.59 -5.24
C GLY A 454 -17.91 18.57 -3.98
N GLY A 455 -19.02 17.84 -4.05
CA GLY A 455 -20.04 17.81 -2.99
C GLY A 455 -20.95 19.05 -2.93
N GLY A 456 -20.93 19.90 -3.97
CA GLY A 456 -21.65 21.18 -3.96
C GLY A 456 -21.04 22.23 -3.03
N SER A 457 -19.73 22.14 -2.78
CA SER A 457 -18.98 23.06 -1.93
C SER A 457 -18.56 24.32 -2.71
N ASP A 458 -19.19 25.46 -2.45
CA ASP A 458 -18.83 26.74 -3.08
C ASP A 458 -17.75 27.47 -2.25
N HIS A 459 -17.57 27.11 -0.98
CA HIS A 459 -16.62 27.73 -0.06
C HIS A 459 -16.05 26.71 0.95
N VAL A 460 -14.84 26.97 1.47
CA VAL A 460 -14.14 26.10 2.44
C VAL A 460 -14.93 25.83 3.74
N SER A 461 -15.97 26.61 4.02
CA SER A 461 -16.86 26.40 5.18
C SER A 461 -17.94 25.34 4.97
N ASP A 462 -18.14 24.91 3.73
CA ASP A 462 -19.12 23.88 3.38
C ASP A 462 -18.51 22.48 3.55
N LEU A 463 -17.18 22.40 3.41
CA LEU A 463 -16.35 21.32 3.94
C LEU A 463 -16.38 21.39 5.48
N ASN A 464 -16.92 20.38 6.17
CA ASN A 464 -17.10 20.37 7.64
C ASN A 464 -15.79 20.12 8.43
N MET A 465 -14.66 20.57 7.89
CA MET A 465 -13.32 20.46 8.48
C MET A 465 -13.11 21.50 9.60
N PRO A 466 -12.11 21.30 10.49
CA PRO A 466 -11.70 22.32 11.46
C PRO A 466 -11.31 23.65 10.77
N PRO A 467 -11.69 24.82 11.34
CA PRO A 467 -11.43 26.10 10.70
C PRO A 467 -9.93 26.36 10.41
N GLY A 468 -9.60 26.50 9.13
CA GLY A 468 -8.23 26.79 8.68
C GLY A 468 -7.32 25.57 8.55
N THR A 469 -7.86 24.35 8.43
CA THR A 469 -7.08 23.13 8.19
C THR A 469 -7.27 22.50 6.80
N VAL A 470 -7.89 23.24 5.87
CA VAL A 470 -7.97 22.87 4.44
C VAL A 470 -6.88 23.60 3.67
N TYR A 471 -6.05 22.82 2.97
CA TYR A 471 -4.86 23.24 2.24
C TYR A 471 -4.95 22.87 0.77
N VAL A 472 -4.33 23.66 -0.11
CA VAL A 472 -4.39 23.43 -1.57
C VAL A 472 -3.03 23.64 -2.22
N GLY A 473 -2.58 22.61 -2.94
CA GLY A 473 -1.40 22.65 -3.79
C GLY A 473 -1.84 22.68 -5.25
N ALA A 474 -1.51 23.77 -5.95
CA ALA A 474 -1.88 23.92 -7.35
C ALA A 474 -0.71 24.54 -8.11
N ALA A 475 0.00 23.71 -8.89
CA ALA A 475 1.09 24.15 -9.74
C ALA A 475 0.57 25.13 -10.80
N ASP A 476 1.38 26.11 -11.17
CA ASP A 476 0.96 27.16 -12.12
C ASP A 476 0.80 26.61 -13.55
N ASN A 477 1.57 25.58 -13.93
CA ASN A 477 1.53 24.91 -15.24
C ASN A 477 0.85 23.52 -15.20
N ASP A 478 0.03 23.22 -14.18
CA ASP A 478 -0.83 22.03 -14.18
C ASP A 478 -2.21 22.39 -14.78
N PRO A 479 -2.55 21.88 -15.98
CA PRO A 479 -3.78 22.25 -16.69
C PRO A 479 -5.05 21.66 -16.05
N VAL A 480 -4.93 20.63 -15.20
CA VAL A 480 -6.08 20.04 -14.48
C VAL A 480 -6.59 21.02 -13.41
N THR A 481 -5.68 21.75 -12.77
CA THR A 481 -6.03 22.82 -11.80
C THR A 481 -6.75 24.02 -12.42
N TRP A 482 -6.91 24.05 -13.75
CA TRP A 482 -7.62 25.11 -14.48
C TRP A 482 -9.05 24.70 -14.85
N LEU A 483 -9.47 23.46 -14.54
CA LEU A 483 -10.79 22.94 -14.89
C LEU A 483 -11.89 23.38 -13.91
N GLY A 484 -11.51 23.68 -12.66
CA GLY A 484 -12.41 24.17 -11.61
C GLY A 484 -13.14 25.47 -11.98
N ARG A 485 -14.22 25.75 -11.26
CA ARG A 485 -15.07 26.94 -11.51
C ARG A 485 -14.46 28.18 -10.86
N ASP A 486 -14.65 29.32 -11.54
CA ASP A 486 -14.18 30.64 -11.12
C ASP A 486 -15.31 31.52 -10.53
N ASP A 487 -16.58 31.11 -10.64
CA ASP A 487 -17.72 31.83 -10.03
C ASP A 487 -18.83 30.89 -9.50
N HIS A 488 -19.37 31.25 -8.33
CA HIS A 488 -20.40 30.51 -7.59
C HIS A 488 -21.76 30.32 -8.31
N ASN A 489 -21.86 30.53 -9.64
CA ASN A 489 -23.10 30.45 -10.42
C ASN A 489 -22.95 29.96 -11.89
N GLY A 490 -21.73 29.65 -12.38
CA GLY A 490 -21.49 29.44 -13.83
C GLY A 490 -20.56 28.26 -14.17
N GLU A 491 -20.58 27.80 -15.42
CA GLU A 491 -19.55 26.90 -15.98
C GLU A 491 -18.18 27.60 -15.94
N SER A 492 -17.07 26.86 -15.84
CA SER A 492 -15.74 27.49 -15.91
C SER A 492 -15.58 28.25 -17.22
N ASP A 493 -15.18 29.53 -17.12
CA ASP A 493 -15.29 30.49 -18.22
C ASP A 493 -14.39 30.13 -19.42
N PHE A 494 -13.44 29.21 -19.19
CA PHE A 494 -12.67 28.47 -20.19
C PHE A 494 -13.54 27.86 -21.30
N PHE A 495 -14.53 27.02 -20.94
CA PHE A 495 -15.37 26.31 -21.93
C PHE A 495 -16.29 27.26 -22.70
N ARG A 496 -16.71 28.36 -22.06
CA ARG A 496 -17.64 29.33 -22.64
C ARG A 496 -17.06 30.13 -23.82
N ASN A 497 -15.73 30.15 -23.97
CA ASN A 497 -15.03 30.98 -24.96
C ASN A 497 -14.40 30.18 -26.12
N ILE A 498 -14.50 28.84 -26.14
CA ILE A 498 -13.97 28.00 -27.22
C ILE A 498 -14.96 27.98 -28.42
N PRO A 499 -14.57 28.40 -29.64
CA PRO A 499 -15.44 28.35 -30.80
C PRO A 499 -15.73 26.89 -31.20
N LEU A 500 -17.01 26.54 -31.35
CA LEU A 500 -17.47 25.15 -31.56
C LEU A 500 -17.14 24.20 -30.40
N ASN A 501 -17.20 24.70 -29.15
CA ASN A 501 -17.11 23.85 -27.96
C ASN A 501 -18.13 22.69 -28.02
N PRO A 502 -17.70 21.42 -28.07
CA PRO A 502 -18.62 20.28 -28.02
C PRO A 502 -19.06 19.93 -26.59
N PHE A 503 -18.56 20.66 -25.59
CA PHE A 503 -18.80 20.48 -24.15
C PHE A 503 -19.75 21.54 -23.54
N GLU A 504 -20.54 22.27 -24.35
CA GLU A 504 -21.61 23.13 -23.84
C GLU A 504 -22.71 22.28 -23.18
N GLY A 505 -22.84 22.33 -21.85
CA GLY A 505 -23.86 21.59 -21.10
C GLY A 505 -23.84 21.95 -19.61
N PRO A 506 -25.02 22.08 -18.97
CA PRO A 506 -25.16 22.64 -17.63
C PRO A 506 -24.40 21.82 -16.58
N GLY A 507 -23.17 22.25 -16.30
CA GLY A 507 -22.20 21.51 -15.49
C GLY A 507 -20.77 21.95 -15.80
N GLY A 508 -20.36 22.02 -17.07
CA GLY A 508 -18.93 22.17 -17.44
C GLY A 508 -18.09 20.92 -17.07
N LEU A 509 -16.78 20.92 -17.35
CA LEU A 509 -15.88 19.83 -16.90
C LEU A 509 -15.34 20.02 -15.48
N GLY A 510 -15.61 21.15 -14.83
CA GLY A 510 -15.17 21.45 -13.48
C GLY A 510 -16.00 20.72 -12.43
N LEU A 511 -15.35 19.95 -11.56
CA LEU A 511 -15.99 19.12 -10.53
C LEU A 511 -16.41 19.90 -9.27
N GLY A 512 -16.18 21.21 -9.25
CA GLY A 512 -16.51 22.14 -8.17
C GLY A 512 -15.85 23.50 -8.41
N GLU A 513 -15.91 24.39 -7.43
CA GLU A 513 -15.09 25.62 -7.42
C GLU A 513 -13.60 25.26 -7.37
N ASP A 514 -12.71 26.02 -8.03
CA ASP A 514 -11.25 25.84 -7.87
C ASP A 514 -10.85 26.16 -6.42
N PRO A 515 -10.42 25.18 -5.61
CA PRO A 515 -10.14 25.41 -4.20
C PRO A 515 -8.90 26.29 -3.99
N ALA A 516 -8.07 26.52 -5.02
CA ALA A 516 -6.94 27.43 -4.96
C ALA A 516 -7.32 28.92 -5.08
N GLN A 517 -8.58 29.26 -5.44
CA GLN A 517 -9.05 30.65 -5.54
C GLN A 517 -9.15 31.33 -4.16
N GLU A 518 -8.83 32.62 -4.09
CA GLU A 518 -8.99 33.42 -2.86
C GLU A 518 -10.46 33.48 -2.39
N SER A 519 -11.42 33.35 -3.32
CA SER A 519 -12.86 33.28 -3.04
C SER A 519 -13.29 32.01 -2.31
N PHE A 520 -12.63 30.86 -2.56
CA PHE A 520 -12.96 29.60 -1.90
C PHE A 520 -12.51 29.58 -0.44
N GLY A 521 -11.41 30.26 -0.12
CA GLY A 521 -10.96 30.52 1.26
C GLY A 521 -10.05 29.44 1.87
N ALA A 522 -9.66 28.41 1.13
CA ALA A 522 -8.66 27.43 1.58
C ALA A 522 -7.23 28.02 1.57
N LYS A 523 -6.31 27.36 2.27
CA LYS A 523 -4.90 27.79 2.39
C LYS A 523 -4.07 27.26 1.21
N ARG A 524 -3.80 28.10 0.20
CA ARG A 524 -2.85 27.75 -0.87
C ARG A 524 -1.42 27.70 -0.33
N PHE A 525 -0.69 26.61 -0.57
CA PHE A 525 0.73 26.48 -0.24
C PHE A 525 1.63 26.54 -1.48
N GLU A 526 2.92 26.79 -1.28
CA GLU A 526 3.91 26.89 -2.36
C GLU A 526 4.15 25.52 -3.01
N VAL A 527 4.07 25.48 -4.34
CA VAL A 527 4.24 24.30 -5.19
C VAL A 527 5.16 24.72 -6.34
N ASP A 528 6.05 23.83 -6.77
CA ASP A 528 6.88 24.11 -7.95
C ASP A 528 5.97 24.37 -9.16
N PRO A 529 6.26 25.37 -10.00
CA PRO A 529 5.32 25.80 -11.03
C PRO A 529 5.09 24.75 -12.13
N GLY A 530 5.91 23.69 -12.21
CA GLY A 530 5.95 22.75 -13.32
C GLY A 530 6.68 23.30 -14.55
N THR A 531 6.96 22.43 -15.52
CA THR A 531 7.49 22.78 -16.84
C THR A 531 6.52 23.72 -17.56
N GLU A 532 7.03 24.80 -18.16
CA GLU A 532 6.22 25.76 -18.91
C GLU A 532 5.55 25.07 -20.12
N LEU A 533 4.21 25.07 -20.16
CA LEU A 533 3.48 24.37 -21.22
C LEU A 533 3.62 25.09 -22.57
N HIS A 534 3.77 24.32 -23.63
CA HIS A 534 3.62 24.78 -25.00
C HIS A 534 2.51 23.99 -25.69
N TYR A 535 1.85 24.53 -26.72
CA TYR A 535 0.73 23.86 -27.40
C TYR A 535 1.05 22.42 -27.83
N ASN A 536 2.28 22.17 -28.30
CA ASN A 536 2.73 20.86 -28.75
C ASN A 536 3.20 19.93 -27.61
N THR A 537 3.23 20.40 -26.36
CA THR A 537 3.64 19.63 -25.18
C THR A 537 2.62 19.66 -24.04
N VAL A 538 1.51 20.39 -24.18
CA VAL A 538 0.41 20.51 -23.20
C VAL A 538 -0.14 19.17 -22.70
N HIS A 539 0.00 18.10 -23.49
CA HIS A 539 -0.37 16.76 -23.10
C HIS A 539 0.75 16.02 -22.34
N SER A 540 2.00 16.03 -22.82
CA SER A 540 3.12 15.37 -22.14
C SER A 540 3.49 16.10 -20.85
N ASP A 541 3.90 17.35 -20.99
CA ASP A 541 4.42 18.18 -19.91
C ASP A 541 3.29 18.54 -18.94
N GLY A 542 2.04 18.58 -19.42
CA GLY A 542 0.85 18.77 -18.59
C GLY A 542 0.54 17.55 -17.71
N ILE A 543 0.70 16.33 -18.21
CA ILE A 543 0.59 15.11 -17.39
C ILE A 543 1.74 15.04 -16.40
N ASP A 544 2.98 15.26 -16.85
CA ASP A 544 4.17 15.25 -15.98
C ASP A 544 4.04 16.28 -14.84
N ASN A 545 3.61 17.51 -15.15
CA ASN A 545 3.34 18.54 -14.13
C ASN A 545 2.21 18.15 -13.17
N HIS A 546 1.19 17.45 -13.67
CA HIS A 546 0.03 17.06 -12.88
C HIS A 546 0.35 15.91 -11.90
N THR A 547 1.33 15.05 -12.20
CA THR A 547 1.74 13.94 -11.31
C THR A 547 2.90 14.30 -10.38
N ALA A 548 3.69 15.34 -10.67
CA ALA A 548 4.91 15.69 -9.93
C ALA A 548 4.73 16.22 -8.48
N TYR A 549 3.52 16.29 -7.91
CA TYR A 549 3.27 16.90 -6.58
C TYR A 549 3.95 16.17 -5.41
N LEU A 550 4.29 14.88 -5.58
CA LEU A 550 4.98 14.05 -4.59
C LEU A 550 6.39 13.64 -5.05
N ASP A 551 6.93 14.30 -6.08
CA ASP A 551 8.27 14.01 -6.58
C ASP A 551 9.35 14.31 -5.53
N PRO A 552 10.39 13.45 -5.38
CA PRO A 552 11.44 13.63 -4.38
C PRO A 552 12.17 14.97 -4.50
N GLY A 553 12.17 15.74 -3.42
CA GLY A 553 12.82 17.06 -3.35
C GLY A 553 12.04 18.20 -3.99
N SER A 554 10.77 17.99 -4.35
CA SER A 554 9.85 19.07 -4.73
C SER A 554 9.46 19.94 -3.52
N THR A 555 9.24 21.22 -3.77
CA THR A 555 8.65 22.19 -2.83
C THR A 555 7.26 21.74 -2.38
N SER A 556 6.53 21.04 -3.26
CA SER A 556 5.23 20.44 -2.97
C SER A 556 5.32 19.35 -1.91
N LEU A 557 6.15 18.31 -2.12
CA LEU A 557 6.33 17.21 -1.18
C LEU A 557 6.73 17.70 0.22
N HIS A 558 7.66 18.66 0.28
CA HIS A 558 8.10 19.28 1.54
C HIS A 558 6.95 20.03 2.25
N ASN A 559 6.17 20.85 1.54
CA ASN A 559 5.03 21.52 2.16
C ASN A 559 3.92 20.53 2.58
N ILE A 560 3.72 19.43 1.86
CA ILE A 560 2.76 18.38 2.25
C ILE A 560 3.25 17.66 3.52
N SER A 561 4.55 17.34 3.64
CA SER A 561 5.09 16.70 4.84
C SER A 561 5.01 17.61 6.07
N GLU A 562 5.21 18.92 5.93
CA GLU A 562 4.97 19.89 7.02
C GLU A 562 3.48 19.89 7.44
N ILE A 563 2.53 19.77 6.49
CA ILE A 563 1.11 19.63 6.83
C ILE A 563 0.84 18.31 7.57
N VAL A 564 1.45 17.20 7.16
CA VAL A 564 1.31 15.89 7.82
C VAL A 564 1.85 15.93 9.26
N GLN A 565 3.05 16.48 9.47
CA GLN A 565 3.73 16.65 10.77
C GLN A 565 3.11 17.74 11.69
N GLY A 566 1.85 18.13 11.48
CA GLY A 566 1.20 19.12 12.34
C GLY A 566 1.70 20.58 12.20
N ASN A 567 2.65 20.89 11.31
CA ASN A 567 3.20 22.24 11.11
C ASN A 567 2.38 23.09 10.11
N GLU A 568 2.77 24.35 9.88
CA GLU A 568 2.21 25.18 8.80
C GLU A 568 3.21 25.22 7.63
N PRO A 569 2.78 24.92 6.38
CA PRO A 569 3.63 25.02 5.20
C PRO A 569 3.87 26.48 4.80
N THR A 570 4.67 26.68 3.75
CA THR A 570 4.86 28.00 3.13
C THR A 570 3.59 28.43 2.40
N ILE A 571 2.75 29.22 3.07
CA ILE A 571 1.50 29.76 2.51
C ILE A 571 1.78 30.87 1.49
N VAL A 572 1.13 30.75 0.33
CA VAL A 572 1.12 31.76 -0.75
C VAL A 572 -0.29 32.34 -0.88
N PRO A 573 -0.46 33.53 -1.48
CA PRO A 573 -1.79 34.06 -1.77
C PRO A 573 -2.60 33.09 -2.64
N GLY A 574 -3.91 32.99 -2.35
CA GLY A 574 -4.86 32.33 -3.25
C GLY A 574 -4.82 32.94 -4.66
N ARG A 575 -5.26 32.15 -5.65
CA ARG A 575 -5.43 32.65 -7.01
C ARG A 575 -6.43 33.81 -7.00
N THR A 576 -6.11 34.82 -7.78
CA THR A 576 -6.90 36.05 -8.00
C THR A 576 -7.02 36.38 -9.50
N LYS A 577 -6.51 35.48 -10.33
CA LYS A 577 -6.68 35.44 -11.77
C LYS A 577 -7.56 34.23 -12.05
N ASP A 578 -8.61 34.44 -12.84
CA ASP A 578 -9.35 33.37 -13.49
C ASP A 578 -8.39 32.41 -14.22
N ALA A 579 -8.76 31.14 -14.35
CA ALA A 579 -8.03 30.15 -15.15
C ALA A 579 -7.76 30.65 -16.59
N ASN A 580 -8.68 31.49 -17.11
CA ASN A 580 -8.55 32.22 -18.38
C ASN A 580 -7.19 32.92 -18.56
N GLY A 581 -6.59 33.47 -17.50
CA GLY A 581 -5.38 34.29 -17.61
C GLY A 581 -4.16 33.54 -18.12
N TYR A 582 -3.94 32.33 -17.60
CA TYR A 582 -2.83 31.46 -18.01
C TYR A 582 -3.05 30.94 -19.44
N LEU A 583 -4.28 30.55 -19.77
CA LEU A 583 -4.62 30.07 -21.12
C LEU A 583 -4.63 31.20 -22.17
N TYR A 584 -4.98 32.44 -21.79
CA TYR A 584 -4.86 33.60 -22.67
C TYR A 584 -3.41 33.93 -23.00
N ASP A 585 -2.48 33.78 -22.06
CA ASP A 585 -1.06 33.96 -22.36
C ASP A 585 -0.53 32.79 -23.20
N LEU A 586 -0.88 31.52 -22.90
CA LEU A 586 -0.54 30.35 -23.73
C LEU A 586 -1.02 30.49 -25.19
N ALA A 587 -2.31 30.77 -25.40
CA ALA A 587 -2.90 30.96 -26.73
C ALA A 587 -2.38 32.23 -27.45
N ARG A 588 -1.88 33.21 -26.70
CA ARG A 588 -1.24 34.42 -27.24
C ARG A 588 0.21 34.17 -27.65
N GLU A 589 0.91 33.27 -26.97
CA GLU A 589 2.23 32.80 -27.40
C GLU A 589 2.11 31.89 -28.61
N GLU A 590 1.12 30.99 -28.65
CA GLU A 590 0.75 30.27 -29.86
C GLU A 590 0.42 31.24 -30.99
N ALA A 591 -0.46 32.24 -30.79
CA ALA A 591 -0.77 33.23 -31.84
C ALA A 591 0.44 34.05 -32.30
N ARG A 592 1.49 34.21 -31.48
CA ARG A 592 2.77 34.82 -31.88
C ARG A 592 3.65 33.83 -32.64
N GLU A 593 3.68 32.57 -32.24
CA GLU A 593 4.53 31.53 -32.81
C GLU A 593 3.95 30.99 -34.12
N GLU A 594 2.62 30.78 -34.21
CA GLU A 594 1.86 30.58 -35.45
C GLU A 594 1.99 31.79 -36.36
N ALA A 595 1.88 33.03 -35.86
CA ALA A 595 2.14 34.21 -36.70
C ALA A 595 3.61 34.28 -37.16
N GLY A 596 4.56 33.78 -36.36
CA GLY A 596 5.96 33.62 -36.73
C GLY A 596 6.16 32.55 -37.80
N LYS A 597 5.61 31.36 -37.60
CA LYS A 597 5.62 30.22 -38.54
C LYS A 597 4.86 30.53 -39.82
N ALA A 598 3.79 31.33 -39.78
CA ALA A 598 3.05 31.81 -40.93
C ALA A 598 3.77 32.97 -41.63
N TYR A 599 4.42 33.86 -40.87
CA TYR A 599 5.33 34.84 -41.44
C TYR A 599 6.48 34.12 -42.16
N ASP A 600 7.11 33.11 -41.56
CA ASP A 600 8.16 32.35 -42.22
C ASP A 600 7.63 31.55 -43.42
N ARG A 601 6.59 30.73 -43.26
CA ARG A 601 6.03 29.85 -44.30
C ARG A 601 5.28 30.57 -45.43
N TYR A 602 4.73 31.77 -45.21
CA TYR A 602 3.98 32.53 -46.23
C TYR A 602 4.65 33.84 -46.67
N ILE A 603 5.60 34.39 -45.89
CA ILE A 603 6.31 35.63 -46.21
C ILE A 603 7.83 35.44 -46.30
N GLN A 604 8.49 34.74 -45.39
CA GLN A 604 9.95 34.56 -45.44
C GLN A 604 10.35 33.59 -46.55
N GLU A 605 10.04 32.30 -46.41
CA GLU A 605 10.35 31.22 -47.35
C GLU A 605 9.79 31.43 -48.78
N PRO A 606 8.60 32.04 -49.01
CA PRO A 606 8.06 32.21 -50.36
C PRO A 606 8.22 33.62 -50.95
N ILE A 607 8.49 34.66 -50.14
CA ILE A 607 8.54 36.05 -50.61
C ILE A 607 9.89 36.70 -50.32
N ILE A 608 10.41 36.65 -49.10
CA ILE A 608 11.67 37.32 -48.75
C ILE A 608 12.87 36.49 -49.24
N ASP A 609 12.96 35.22 -48.88
CA ASP A 609 14.06 34.35 -49.28
C ASP A 609 14.12 34.14 -50.80
N PRO A 610 13.01 33.97 -51.55
CA PRO A 610 13.07 33.91 -53.01
C PRO A 610 13.28 35.27 -53.68
N VAL A 611 13.13 36.40 -52.98
CA VAL A 611 13.56 37.73 -53.47
C VAL A 611 15.04 37.98 -53.17
N VAL A 612 15.55 37.49 -52.04
CA VAL A 612 16.97 37.55 -51.65
C VAL A 612 17.80 36.56 -52.49
N GLU A 613 17.40 35.30 -52.57
CA GLU A 613 17.94 34.33 -53.55
C GLU A 613 17.60 34.72 -54.99
N GLY A 614 16.46 35.36 -55.24
CA GLY A 614 16.08 35.85 -56.57
C GLY A 614 16.98 36.98 -57.07
N THR A 615 17.42 37.88 -56.18
CA THR A 615 18.47 38.86 -56.51
C THR A 615 19.81 38.19 -56.83
N HIS A 616 20.01 36.92 -56.45
CA HIS A 616 21.11 36.07 -56.90
C HIS A 616 20.78 35.15 -58.11
N ARG A 617 19.50 34.86 -58.40
CA ARG A 617 19.05 33.90 -59.44
C ARG A 617 18.17 34.47 -60.56
N VAL A 618 18.22 35.77 -60.84
CA VAL A 618 17.76 36.38 -62.12
C VAL A 618 18.69 35.99 -63.30
N VAL A 619 19.05 34.70 -63.38
CA VAL A 619 20.01 34.16 -64.36
C VAL A 619 19.44 32.99 -65.18
N GLU A 620 18.68 32.02 -64.63
CA GLU A 620 18.32 30.82 -65.42
C GLU A 620 17.00 30.06 -65.08
N THR A 621 16.30 29.67 -66.17
CA THR A 621 15.15 28.75 -66.44
C THR A 621 14.80 27.61 -65.44
N GLY A 622 13.55 27.14 -65.25
CA GLY A 622 12.22 27.60 -65.72
C GLY A 622 11.26 26.53 -66.33
N LYS A 623 10.09 26.26 -65.67
CA LYS A 623 9.00 25.28 -65.96
C LYS A 623 9.26 23.79 -65.67
N ASP A 624 8.30 23.13 -64.98
CA ASP A 624 7.83 21.71 -65.10
C ASP A 624 7.39 21.06 -63.75
N VAL A 625 6.26 21.48 -63.14
CA VAL A 625 5.81 20.96 -61.81
C VAL A 625 4.31 20.57 -61.72
N VAL A 626 3.49 20.74 -62.77
CA VAL A 626 2.01 20.71 -62.62
C VAL A 626 1.36 19.32 -62.70
N ASP A 627 2.03 18.28 -63.22
CA ASP A 627 1.36 16.99 -63.56
C ASP A 627 1.49 15.86 -62.50
N GLY A 628 2.04 16.12 -61.31
CA GLY A 628 2.39 15.05 -60.35
C GLY A 628 1.29 14.56 -59.38
N ALA A 629 0.13 15.23 -59.30
CA ALA A 629 -0.70 15.20 -58.08
C ALA A 629 -2.00 14.36 -58.10
N VAL A 630 -2.23 13.47 -59.09
CA VAL A 630 -3.57 12.88 -59.32
C VAL A 630 -3.69 11.35 -59.14
N ASP A 631 -2.59 10.57 -59.17
CA ASP A 631 -2.67 9.09 -59.31
C ASP A 631 -2.61 8.26 -58.02
N THR A 632 -2.39 8.86 -56.85
CA THR A 632 -2.23 8.13 -55.58
C THR A 632 -3.56 7.80 -54.89
N GLY A 633 -4.59 8.64 -55.04
CA GLY A 633 -5.85 8.57 -54.27
C GLY A 633 -6.87 7.50 -54.69
N ARG A 634 -6.47 6.41 -55.34
CA ARG A 634 -7.42 5.49 -56.04
C ARG A 634 -7.21 3.98 -55.84
N ARG A 635 -6.41 3.53 -54.87
CA ARG A 635 -6.01 2.10 -54.78
C ARG A 635 -6.07 1.41 -53.41
N VAL A 636 -6.71 2.01 -52.40
CA VAL A 636 -6.79 1.43 -51.03
C VAL A 636 -8.22 1.03 -50.63
N VAL A 637 -9.24 1.32 -51.44
CA VAL A 637 -10.66 1.11 -51.11
C VAL A 637 -11.18 -0.32 -51.39
N ASP A 638 -10.48 -1.12 -52.19
CA ASP A 638 -10.95 -2.45 -52.65
C ASP A 638 -10.36 -3.65 -51.86
N GLY A 639 -10.04 -3.44 -50.58
CA GLY A 639 -9.30 -4.40 -49.74
C GLY A 639 -10.12 -5.31 -48.81
N ALA A 640 -11.45 -5.20 -48.81
CA ALA A 640 -12.33 -5.94 -47.91
C ALA A 640 -13.37 -6.78 -48.67
N VAL A 641 -13.75 -7.92 -48.08
CA VAL A 641 -14.69 -8.94 -48.60
C VAL A 641 -14.14 -9.84 -49.71
N ASP A 642 -13.44 -10.92 -49.33
CA ASP A 642 -13.96 -12.28 -49.58
C ASP A 642 -13.15 -13.37 -48.84
N THR A 643 -13.85 -14.23 -48.09
CA THR A 643 -13.67 -15.69 -47.89
C THR A 643 -14.18 -16.12 -46.50
N GLY A 644 -15.49 -16.02 -46.32
CA GLY A 644 -16.19 -16.95 -45.42
C GLY A 644 -16.63 -18.20 -46.21
N ARG A 645 -16.67 -19.36 -45.52
CA ARG A 645 -17.22 -20.70 -45.91
C ARG A 645 -16.18 -21.73 -46.41
N ARG A 646 -15.83 -22.75 -45.63
CA ARG A 646 -16.72 -23.86 -45.16
C ARG A 646 -16.05 -24.67 -44.02
N VAL A 647 -16.77 -24.98 -42.93
CA VAL A 647 -17.51 -26.25 -42.64
C VAL A 647 -16.55 -27.43 -42.42
N VAL A 648 -16.27 -27.82 -41.15
CA VAL A 648 -17.06 -28.74 -40.30
C VAL A 648 -17.08 -30.18 -40.83
N ASP A 649 -16.47 -31.09 -40.07
CA ASP A 649 -16.92 -32.48 -39.84
C ASP A 649 -16.14 -33.05 -38.63
N GLY A 650 -16.75 -33.94 -37.83
CA GLY A 650 -16.06 -34.68 -36.76
C GLY A 650 -16.58 -34.54 -35.33
N ALA A 651 -17.90 -34.59 -35.12
CA ALA A 651 -18.45 -34.86 -33.79
C ALA A 651 -18.44 -36.38 -33.48
N VAL A 652 -18.36 -36.69 -32.18
CA VAL A 652 -18.41 -38.04 -31.56
C VAL A 652 -17.13 -38.86 -31.64
N ASP A 653 -16.35 -38.78 -30.56
CA ASP A 653 -15.98 -39.98 -29.80
C ASP A 653 -16.10 -39.68 -28.28
N THR A 654 -17.35 -39.69 -27.81
CA THR A 654 -17.68 -39.64 -26.39
C THR A 654 -17.49 -41.03 -25.77
N GLY A 655 -16.83 -41.13 -24.60
CA GLY A 655 -17.09 -42.23 -23.67
C GLY A 655 -15.97 -43.22 -23.37
N ARG A 656 -14.68 -42.87 -23.54
CA ARG A 656 -13.59 -43.72 -23.03
C ARG A 656 -12.31 -42.96 -22.63
N GLU A 657 -12.38 -42.24 -21.51
CA GLU A 657 -11.30 -42.19 -20.49
C GLU A 657 -11.74 -41.56 -19.14
N ILE A 658 -13.04 -41.58 -18.83
CA ILE A 658 -13.62 -41.24 -17.52
C ILE A 658 -13.34 -42.35 -16.46
N TYR A 659 -12.39 -43.26 -16.71
CA TYR A 659 -12.19 -44.47 -15.89
C TYR A 659 -10.82 -44.56 -15.17
N GLU A 660 -9.85 -43.68 -15.44
CA GLU A 660 -8.51 -43.75 -14.78
C GLU A 660 -8.02 -42.41 -14.17
N GLY A 661 -8.93 -41.46 -13.90
CA GLY A 661 -8.60 -40.20 -13.23
C GLY A 661 -8.63 -40.26 -11.69
N GLY A 662 -9.53 -41.04 -11.11
CA GLY A 662 -9.84 -41.07 -9.67
C GLY A 662 -8.81 -41.74 -8.75
N ARG A 663 -7.52 -41.75 -9.12
CA ARG A 663 -6.45 -42.37 -8.32
C ARG A 663 -5.14 -41.57 -8.27
N ARG A 664 -5.23 -40.24 -8.31
CA ARG A 664 -4.10 -39.31 -8.12
C ARG A 664 -4.41 -38.09 -7.23
N VAL A 665 -5.61 -37.98 -6.66
CA VAL A 665 -5.98 -36.89 -5.74
C VAL A 665 -5.41 -37.09 -4.32
N VAL A 666 -5.04 -38.32 -3.95
CA VAL A 666 -4.56 -38.68 -2.59
C VAL A 666 -3.03 -38.68 -2.47
N GLU A 667 -2.29 -38.57 -3.58
CA GLU A 667 -0.81 -38.56 -3.57
C GLU A 667 -0.20 -37.15 -3.76
N SER A 668 -1.01 -36.11 -4.03
CA SER A 668 -0.51 -34.72 -4.21
C SER A 668 -0.57 -33.87 -2.94
N THR A 669 -1.54 -34.11 -2.06
CA THR A 669 -1.75 -33.31 -0.84
C THR A 669 -0.71 -33.61 0.23
N VAL A 670 -0.23 -34.87 0.28
CA VAL A 670 0.82 -35.30 1.21
C VAL A 670 2.20 -34.80 0.78
N ASP A 671 2.51 -34.78 -0.53
CA ASP A 671 3.83 -34.38 -1.06
C ASP A 671 4.12 -32.87 -0.91
N THR A 672 3.07 -32.02 -0.94
CA THR A 672 3.22 -30.57 -0.71
C THR A 672 3.30 -30.25 0.78
N GLY A 673 2.43 -30.86 1.61
CA GLY A 673 2.48 -30.69 3.07
C GLY A 673 3.80 -31.21 3.68
N GLN A 674 4.34 -32.32 3.17
CA GLN A 674 5.65 -32.82 3.62
C GLN A 674 6.81 -31.90 3.23
N LYS A 675 6.77 -31.22 2.07
CA LYS A 675 7.83 -30.28 1.68
C LYS A 675 7.83 -29.00 2.48
N VAL A 676 6.66 -28.39 2.69
CA VAL A 676 6.55 -27.19 3.54
C VAL A 676 6.91 -27.53 4.99
N ALA A 677 6.54 -28.72 5.48
CA ALA A 677 6.98 -29.20 6.79
C ALA A 677 8.48 -29.53 6.86
N GLU A 678 9.10 -30.09 5.80
CA GLU A 678 10.55 -30.30 5.75
C GLU A 678 11.31 -28.96 5.66
N GLU A 679 10.87 -27.98 4.87
CA GLU A 679 11.52 -26.67 4.76
C GLU A 679 11.35 -25.83 6.05
N ALA A 680 10.18 -25.87 6.70
CA ALA A 680 9.98 -25.26 8.01
C ALA A 680 10.81 -25.96 9.11
N TYR A 681 10.93 -27.29 9.05
CA TYR A 681 11.74 -28.07 9.99
C TYR A 681 13.25 -27.85 9.77
N GLU A 682 13.74 -27.80 8.53
CA GLU A 682 15.14 -27.51 8.21
C GLU A 682 15.51 -26.06 8.59
N THR A 683 14.64 -25.08 8.30
CA THR A 683 14.83 -23.68 8.72
C THR A 683 14.83 -23.54 10.23
N GLY A 684 13.87 -24.17 10.93
CA GLY A 684 13.85 -24.24 12.39
C GLY A 684 15.07 -24.96 12.98
N GLN A 685 15.62 -25.95 12.28
CA GLN A 685 16.82 -26.68 12.69
C GLN A 685 18.11 -25.87 12.46
N ASP A 686 18.20 -25.05 11.42
CA ASP A 686 19.31 -24.12 11.19
C ASP A 686 19.28 -22.92 12.14
N ILE A 687 18.10 -22.40 12.49
CA ILE A 687 17.90 -21.44 13.60
C ILE A 687 18.39 -22.07 14.92
N TYR A 688 18.00 -23.33 15.19
CA TYR A 688 18.42 -24.06 16.39
C TYR A 688 19.93 -24.33 16.46
N GLU A 689 20.57 -24.80 15.38
CA GLU A 689 22.04 -25.01 15.35
C GLU A 689 22.82 -23.68 15.30
N GLY A 690 22.21 -22.60 14.79
CA GLY A 690 22.67 -21.22 14.92
C GLY A 690 22.72 -20.77 16.38
N GLY A 691 21.59 -20.83 17.09
CA GLY A 691 21.49 -20.50 18.52
C GLY A 691 22.41 -21.37 19.39
N LYS A 692 22.57 -22.65 19.05
CA LYS A 692 23.45 -23.59 19.78
C LYS A 692 24.93 -23.24 19.68
N LYS A 693 25.40 -22.69 18.54
CA LYS A 693 26.76 -22.13 18.40
C LYS A 693 27.00 -20.91 19.28
N VAL A 694 25.96 -20.12 19.57
CA VAL A 694 26.04 -18.95 20.48
C VAL A 694 26.18 -19.37 21.96
N VAL A 695 25.81 -20.62 22.31
CA VAL A 695 25.67 -21.05 23.72
C VAL A 695 26.72 -22.07 24.19
N THR A 696 27.48 -22.76 23.30
CA THR A 696 28.21 -24.00 23.69
C THR A 696 29.73 -24.08 23.56
N ASP A 697 30.50 -23.02 23.24
CA ASP A 697 31.98 -23.07 23.37
C ASP A 697 32.65 -21.76 23.85
N PRO A 698 32.99 -21.64 25.15
CA PRO A 698 33.80 -20.53 25.66
C PRO A 698 35.33 -20.68 25.48
N ILE A 699 35.87 -21.85 25.07
CA ILE A 699 37.32 -22.14 25.11
C ILE A 699 37.82 -23.02 23.91
N GLY A 700 37.46 -22.66 22.68
CA GLY A 700 37.98 -23.29 21.45
C GLY A 700 38.98 -22.44 20.64
N THR A 701 38.71 -21.15 20.46
CA THR A 701 39.20 -20.37 19.31
C THR A 701 40.46 -19.52 19.58
N PHE A 702 41.44 -20.04 20.33
CA PHE A 702 42.66 -19.28 20.70
C PHE A 702 44.00 -19.85 20.18
N LYS A 703 44.00 -20.62 19.07
CA LYS A 703 45.24 -21.22 18.51
C LYS A 703 45.43 -21.13 16.99
N GLY A 704 44.63 -20.32 16.28
CA GLY A 704 44.61 -20.30 14.81
C GLY A 704 45.37 -19.18 14.09
N VAL A 705 45.66 -18.02 14.72
CA VAL A 705 45.91 -16.77 13.95
C VAL A 705 47.24 -16.05 14.26
N PHE A 706 48.05 -16.51 15.22
CA PHE A 706 49.42 -15.98 15.42
C PHE A 706 50.50 -17.06 15.27
N GLY A 707 50.90 -17.25 14.01
CA GLY A 707 52.04 -18.05 13.58
C GLY A 707 52.76 -17.37 12.42
N GLY A 708 53.33 -16.18 12.68
CA GLY A 708 53.98 -15.30 11.71
C GLY A 708 54.30 -13.95 12.34
#